data_AF-A0A9P8TZZ1-F1
#
_entry.id   AF-A0A9P8TZZ1-F1
#
_cell.length_a   1.000
_cell.length_b   1.000
_cell.length_c   1.000
_cell.angle_alpha   90.00
_cell.angle_beta   90.00
_cell.angle_gamma   90.00
#
_symmetry.space_group_name_H-M   'P 1'
#
loop_
_entity.id
_entity.type
_entity.pdbx_description
1 polymer ?
#
loop_
_entity_poly.entity_id
_entity_poly.type
_entity_poly.pdbx_seq_one_letter_code
_entity_poly.pdbx_strand_id
1 'polypeptide(L)'
;MGVAKKTRKFGQVKRVIGLKDTRLKENRLKEELKQKEREAKRTVGGELVKEAPQMPSNMFFLHNEALVPPYNVLVDTNFLSHTVQRKLSLLDSMMDCLYAKCNPIITSCVMAELEKLGTKYRLALRIARDERWQRIECDHKGTYADDCLVDRVTKNRIYIVGTNDKALKQRLRKIPGVPIMSVARGKYAAHGADTFEGDAKMDLDLSSSNAAGIAKKRTRILLSCGPCRNSKLKCDREQPCGQCAKKGRLDLCVYAPKPEKKRPAAKGMAARLKRLEGMVRGMMDNEGNPKPQPQAASDSAAPQLKGQVIHGDRATTYVGATHCLAMLEDIEDIKAYFDDPGDSDDDAVPGDDLGGPELLLFSRGAPSNRQDVLAQLPERHVADRLVTRYFSSKTPSQHIIHRPTFTKAYVQFWQNPNEASLHWVALLFMVLALGVFYNSFSAPDEVEGDSPVPVKDRIKQYHSCAGWALIWGKYSQPTSITIPAFILYVEAELTLNRAAQMNCYILSGVCVRLMLKMGFHRDPSQLANISPFEGEMRRRQWNMAAQVDLLVSFHMGLPSMLSGIESDTELPRNLEDDDFDENCKELPLPRPESVYTFMTYANHKSRLLRIFGKIAQQAHSLTPPSYSEVLRLDNLLTETWNNVPPFMYVKPLEECVGEEPHLILQRFGLASLYHKGRCVLHRRYLIEAVPKPEHDYSRNQCLDSATTLLGFQHASWLGCQPGNVLGRSSWFMSSLAVHDFMLAAMILYLIVQNESYSDDGSGFGTAGRQREAPTKEQLIGMIKRSHDISCRVFDKLPDLRKTADTLAAMLAKLGRPVDRSPPASSRTQYPPSGRDSSRSASSNAASSLAVGYASDVPNSSGFEDSILSSVPTPFPLGQVAGTTADAGTVLSNGHVSAPMMNNLNQFDMSWMLSVDNVDWTRDTLTLPSPKM
;
A
#
# COMPACT_ATOMS: atom_id res chain seq x y z
N MET A 1 -29.45 -58.23 -56.57
CA MET A 1 -28.02 -57.86 -56.67
C MET A 1 -27.87 -56.52 -55.96
N GLY A 2 -26.91 -56.23 -55.07
CA GLY A 2 -25.49 -56.61 -55.04
C GLY A 2 -24.68 -55.44 -55.66
N VAL A 3 -23.68 -54.81 -55.02
CA VAL A 3 -22.93 -55.11 -53.78
C VAL A 3 -22.52 -53.80 -53.07
N ALA A 4 -22.54 -53.76 -51.73
CA ALA A 4 -21.99 -52.65 -50.94
C ALA A 4 -20.72 -53.08 -50.16
N LYS A 5 -19.60 -52.36 -50.35
CA LYS A 5 -18.28 -52.73 -49.79
C LYS A 5 -18.19 -52.45 -48.28
N LYS A 6 -17.97 -53.50 -47.47
CA LYS A 6 -17.55 -53.37 -46.06
C LYS A 6 -16.07 -52.96 -45.98
N THR A 7 -15.74 -51.97 -45.15
CA THR A 7 -14.37 -51.71 -44.68
C THR A 7 -14.34 -51.64 -43.16
N ARG A 8 -13.51 -52.47 -42.52
CA ARG A 8 -13.30 -52.47 -41.06
C ARG A 8 -12.32 -51.36 -40.68
N LYS A 9 -12.68 -50.51 -39.71
CA LYS A 9 -11.70 -49.64 -39.04
C LYS A 9 -11.08 -50.40 -37.86
N PHE A 10 -9.76 -50.60 -37.90
CA PHE A 10 -9.00 -51.07 -36.75
C PHE A 10 -8.78 -49.91 -35.77
N GLY A 11 -9.06 -50.14 -34.48
CA GLY A 11 -8.61 -49.26 -33.40
C GLY A 11 -7.29 -49.77 -32.84
N GLN A 12 -6.18 -49.07 -33.11
CA GLN A 12 -4.92 -49.31 -32.38
C GLN A 12 -4.87 -48.47 -31.11
N VAL A 13 -4.86 -49.15 -29.96
CA VAL A 13 -4.62 -48.53 -28.65
C VAL A 13 -3.13 -48.17 -28.54
N LYS A 14 -2.81 -46.91 -28.23
CA LYS A 14 -1.43 -46.50 -27.95
C LYS A 14 -0.97 -47.11 -26.62
N ARG A 15 -0.03 -48.05 -26.66
CA ARG A 15 0.64 -48.57 -25.47
C ARG A 15 1.51 -47.47 -24.84
N VAL A 16 1.54 -47.42 -23.51
CA VAL A 16 2.44 -46.55 -22.75
C VAL A 16 3.82 -47.22 -22.64
N ILE A 17 4.89 -46.44 -22.82
CA ILE A 17 6.28 -46.94 -22.68
C ILE A 17 6.63 -46.99 -21.19
N GLY A 18 7.18 -48.12 -20.73
CA GLY A 18 7.52 -48.34 -19.33
C GLY A 18 8.86 -47.72 -18.91
N LEU A 19 9.00 -47.41 -17.61
CA LEU A 19 10.16 -46.76 -17.00
C LEU A 19 11.50 -47.52 -17.09
N LYS A 20 11.53 -48.72 -17.69
CA LYS A 20 12.72 -49.58 -17.85
C LYS A 20 13.16 -49.77 -19.32
N ASP A 21 12.57 -49.03 -20.26
CA ASP A 21 12.98 -49.05 -21.68
C ASP A 21 14.46 -48.63 -21.83
N THR A 22 15.26 -49.43 -22.54
CA THR A 22 16.71 -49.22 -22.71
C THR A 22 17.04 -47.90 -23.41
N ARG A 23 16.15 -47.39 -24.27
CA ARG A 23 16.33 -46.16 -25.05
C ARG A 23 16.30 -44.90 -24.17
N LEU A 24 15.82 -45.00 -22.93
CA LEU A 24 15.93 -43.92 -21.94
C LEU A 24 17.35 -43.78 -21.37
N LYS A 25 18.16 -44.85 -21.33
CA LYS A 25 19.56 -44.76 -20.85
C LYS A 25 20.47 -44.05 -21.85
N GLU A 26 20.34 -44.36 -23.14
CA GLU A 26 21.14 -43.72 -24.20
C GLU A 26 20.92 -42.21 -24.27
N ASN A 27 19.69 -41.75 -24.05
CA ASN A 27 19.38 -40.33 -24.06
C ASN A 27 19.97 -39.60 -22.84
N ARG A 28 19.92 -40.20 -21.64
CA ARG A 28 20.55 -39.61 -20.43
C ARG A 28 22.07 -39.49 -20.59
N LEU A 29 22.75 -40.54 -21.08
CA LEU A 29 24.19 -40.49 -21.37
C LEU A 29 24.55 -39.39 -22.37
N LYS A 30 23.69 -39.12 -23.37
CA LYS A 30 23.88 -38.02 -24.33
C LYS A 30 23.62 -36.63 -23.74
N GLU A 31 22.83 -36.51 -22.67
CA GLU A 31 22.65 -35.25 -21.93
C GLU A 31 23.82 -35.03 -20.95
N GLU A 32 24.25 -36.06 -20.21
CA GLU A 32 25.40 -36.01 -19.30
C GLU A 32 26.72 -35.63 -20.01
N LEU A 33 26.98 -36.21 -21.20
CA LEU A 33 28.14 -35.83 -22.02
C LEU A 33 28.10 -34.36 -22.46
N LYS A 34 26.93 -33.87 -22.90
CA LYS A 34 26.73 -32.46 -23.26
C LYS A 34 26.82 -31.50 -22.09
N GLN A 35 26.55 -31.98 -20.88
CA GLN A 35 26.69 -31.18 -19.67
C GLN A 35 28.17 -31.06 -19.25
N LYS A 36 28.93 -32.16 -19.27
CA LYS A 36 30.38 -32.13 -19.03
C LYS A 36 31.13 -31.27 -20.06
N GLU A 37 30.73 -31.29 -21.33
CA GLU A 37 31.25 -30.37 -22.36
C GLU A 37 31.02 -28.87 -22.04
N ARG A 38 29.94 -28.54 -21.31
CA ARG A 38 29.60 -27.16 -20.93
C ARG A 38 30.31 -26.72 -19.66
N GLU A 39 30.54 -27.64 -18.73
CA GLU A 39 31.27 -27.39 -17.49
C GLU A 39 32.78 -27.22 -17.78
N ALA A 40 33.36 -28.05 -18.65
CA ALA A 40 34.76 -27.90 -19.11
C ALA A 40 35.02 -26.57 -19.85
N LYS A 41 34.01 -25.98 -20.51
CA LYS A 41 34.11 -24.68 -21.20
C LYS A 41 33.95 -23.47 -20.27
N ARG A 42 33.81 -23.68 -18.96
CA ARG A 42 33.75 -22.60 -17.93
C ARG A 42 35.03 -22.44 -17.12
N THR A 43 36.05 -23.28 -17.33
CA THR A 43 37.27 -23.30 -16.50
C THR A 43 38.54 -23.44 -17.33
N VAL A 44 39.11 -22.30 -17.75
CA VAL A 44 40.48 -22.21 -18.30
C VAL A 44 41.10 -20.92 -17.75
N GLY A 45 42.21 -21.04 -17.00
CA GLY A 45 42.88 -19.90 -16.36
C GLY A 45 42.06 -19.27 -15.23
N GLY A 46 42.14 -19.82 -14.02
CA GLY A 46 41.33 -19.36 -12.90
C GLY A 46 41.83 -18.04 -12.29
N GLU A 47 41.15 -16.94 -12.63
CA GLU A 47 41.22 -15.68 -11.88
C GLU A 47 39.84 -15.00 -11.83
N LEU A 48 39.61 -14.13 -10.85
CA LEU A 48 38.28 -13.56 -10.57
C LEU A 48 37.92 -12.43 -11.54
N VAL A 49 36.75 -12.53 -12.17
CA VAL A 49 36.17 -11.42 -12.95
C VAL A 49 35.81 -10.28 -12.00
N LYS A 50 36.50 -9.13 -12.14
CA LYS A 50 36.14 -7.89 -11.44
C LYS A 50 34.74 -7.44 -11.86
N GLU A 51 33.91 -7.07 -10.88
CA GLU A 51 32.70 -6.30 -11.15
C GLU A 51 33.09 -4.91 -11.67
N ALA A 52 32.50 -4.50 -12.79
CA ALA A 52 32.60 -3.14 -13.32
C ALA A 52 31.26 -2.42 -13.13
N PRO A 53 31.24 -1.17 -12.65
CA PRO A 53 30.00 -0.46 -12.36
C PRO A 53 29.22 -0.17 -13.65
N GLN A 54 27.93 -0.53 -13.66
CA GLN A 54 27.04 -0.31 -14.80
C GLN A 54 26.67 1.17 -14.91
N MET A 55 27.29 1.90 -15.84
CA MET A 55 26.97 3.30 -16.08
C MET A 55 25.65 3.50 -16.84
N PRO A 56 24.93 4.62 -16.61
CA PRO A 56 23.68 4.92 -17.29
C PRO A 56 23.84 5.16 -18.79
N SER A 57 22.76 4.92 -19.53
CA SER A 57 22.72 4.87 -21.01
C SER A 57 22.88 6.22 -21.73
N ASN A 58 23.09 7.33 -21.00
CA ASN A 58 23.37 8.65 -21.57
C ASN A 58 24.85 8.87 -21.96
N MET A 59 25.77 8.00 -21.55
CA MET A 59 27.22 8.19 -21.73
C MET A 59 27.82 7.52 -23.00
N PHE A 60 27.03 7.34 -24.07
CA PHE A 60 27.47 6.64 -25.28
C PHE A 60 28.48 7.40 -26.15
N PHE A 61 28.75 8.68 -25.86
CA PHE A 61 29.75 9.49 -26.58
C PHE A 61 31.20 9.31 -26.09
N LEU A 62 31.42 8.67 -24.93
CA LEU A 62 32.74 8.53 -24.29
C LEU A 62 33.83 7.82 -25.14
N HIS A 63 33.45 7.14 -26.22
CA HIS A 63 34.35 6.28 -27.01
C HIS A 63 34.52 6.72 -28.47
N ASN A 64 33.92 7.83 -28.90
CA ASN A 64 34.01 8.30 -30.30
C ASN A 64 33.76 9.81 -30.42
N GLU A 65 34.82 10.59 -30.19
CA GLU A 65 34.82 12.07 -30.27
C GLU A 65 34.47 12.61 -31.67
N ALA A 66 34.54 11.79 -32.72
CA ALA A 66 34.17 12.17 -34.07
C ALA A 66 32.65 12.17 -34.34
N LEU A 67 31.83 11.73 -33.38
CA LEU A 67 30.36 11.83 -33.43
C LEU A 67 29.89 13.15 -32.81
N VAL A 68 29.80 14.19 -33.64
CA VAL A 68 29.25 15.51 -33.27
C VAL A 68 27.92 15.79 -33.97
N PRO A 69 27.01 16.58 -33.37
CA PRO A 69 25.81 17.07 -34.06
C PRO A 69 26.15 17.97 -35.27
N PRO A 70 25.36 17.93 -36.37
CA PRO A 70 24.18 17.09 -36.58
C PRO A 70 24.55 15.64 -36.90
N TYR A 71 23.90 14.69 -36.21
CA TYR A 71 24.26 13.27 -36.32
C TYR A 71 23.84 12.66 -37.66
N ASN A 72 24.80 12.10 -38.38
CA ASN A 72 24.56 11.42 -39.64
C ASN A 72 24.10 9.98 -39.38
N VAL A 73 22.86 9.65 -39.77
CA VAL A 73 22.24 8.35 -39.52
C VAL A 73 22.10 7.58 -40.82
N LEU A 74 22.90 6.51 -41.00
CA LEU A 74 22.72 5.56 -42.10
C LEU A 74 21.49 4.68 -41.81
N VAL A 75 20.52 4.65 -42.72
CA VAL A 75 19.25 3.95 -42.52
C VAL A 75 19.15 2.70 -43.40
N ASP A 76 18.81 1.56 -42.79
CA ASP A 76 18.56 0.28 -43.44
C ASP A 76 17.09 0.09 -43.85
N THR A 77 16.88 -0.66 -44.94
CA THR A 77 15.61 -1.21 -45.43
C THR A 77 14.68 -1.69 -44.31
N ASN A 78 15.22 -2.47 -43.36
CA ASN A 78 14.43 -3.06 -42.28
C ASN A 78 13.98 -2.00 -41.24
N PHE A 79 14.82 -1.01 -40.95
CA PHE A 79 14.45 0.13 -40.08
C PHE A 79 13.32 0.98 -40.66
N LEU A 80 13.35 1.26 -41.97
CA LEU A 80 12.27 1.97 -42.67
C LEU A 80 10.96 1.17 -42.65
N SER A 81 11.04 -0.16 -42.84
CA SER A 81 9.91 -1.07 -42.70
C SER A 81 9.28 -1.01 -41.30
N HIS A 82 10.08 -1.12 -40.24
CA HIS A 82 9.60 -1.04 -38.86
C HIS A 82 9.07 0.34 -38.47
N THR A 83 9.68 1.42 -38.99
CA THR A 83 9.20 2.81 -38.85
C THR A 83 7.79 2.97 -39.40
N VAL A 84 7.55 2.50 -40.63
CA VAL A 84 6.23 2.51 -41.27
C VAL A 84 5.21 1.68 -40.49
N GLN A 85 5.58 0.45 -40.07
CA GLN A 85 4.69 -0.42 -39.29
C GLN A 85 4.27 0.19 -37.94
N ARG A 86 5.11 1.05 -37.35
CA ARG A 86 4.83 1.75 -36.08
C ARG A 86 4.27 3.17 -36.25
N LYS A 87 4.03 3.62 -37.49
CA LYS A 87 3.53 4.97 -37.84
C LYS A 87 4.42 6.11 -37.29
N LEU A 88 5.73 5.90 -37.23
CA LEU A 88 6.68 6.90 -36.72
C LEU A 88 7.12 7.88 -37.81
N SER A 89 7.28 9.15 -37.46
CA SER A 89 7.94 10.14 -38.33
C SER A 89 9.45 9.94 -38.27
N LEU A 90 10.10 9.76 -39.43
CA LEU A 90 11.50 9.32 -39.49
C LEU A 90 12.45 10.32 -38.82
N LEU A 91 12.34 11.61 -39.11
CA LEU A 91 13.26 12.63 -38.56
C LEU A 91 12.93 12.96 -37.11
N ASP A 92 11.67 13.25 -36.81
CA ASP A 92 11.25 13.71 -35.47
C ASP A 92 11.55 12.64 -34.42
N SER A 93 11.27 11.37 -34.73
CA SER A 93 11.58 10.25 -33.83
C SER A 93 13.09 10.00 -33.66
N MET A 94 13.95 10.46 -34.59
CA MET A 94 15.42 10.45 -34.40
C MET A 94 15.86 11.59 -33.48
N MET A 95 15.30 12.78 -33.66
CA MET A 95 15.61 13.95 -32.82
C MET A 95 15.14 13.73 -31.37
N ASP A 96 13.96 13.15 -31.17
CA ASP A 96 13.45 12.71 -29.86
C ASP A 96 14.33 11.63 -29.18
N CYS A 97 15.02 10.81 -29.99
CA CYS A 97 15.84 9.70 -29.51
C CYS A 97 17.27 10.14 -29.14
N LEU A 98 17.81 11.11 -29.89
CA LEU A 98 19.20 11.55 -29.80
C LEU A 98 19.37 12.96 -29.19
N TYR A 99 18.26 13.64 -28.87
CA TYR A 99 18.19 14.99 -28.30
C TYR A 99 18.98 16.07 -29.08
N ALA A 100 19.14 15.85 -30.40
CA ALA A 100 19.96 16.66 -31.27
C ALA A 100 19.45 16.62 -32.72
N LYS A 101 19.90 17.57 -33.55
CA LYS A 101 19.64 17.57 -34.99
C LYS A 101 20.25 16.34 -35.65
N CYS A 102 19.47 15.66 -36.49
CA CYS A 102 19.88 14.43 -37.17
C CYS A 102 19.72 14.56 -38.69
N ASN A 103 20.60 13.91 -39.45
CA ASN A 103 20.59 13.84 -40.90
C ASN A 103 20.37 12.37 -41.32
N PRO A 104 19.16 11.97 -41.76
CA PRO A 104 18.95 10.64 -42.36
C PRO A 104 19.67 10.50 -43.70
N ILE A 105 20.46 9.43 -43.83
CA ILE A 105 21.27 9.10 -45.00
C ILE A 105 20.87 7.72 -45.53
N ILE A 106 20.66 7.62 -46.85
CA ILE A 106 20.22 6.40 -47.52
C ILE A 106 21.17 6.07 -48.67
N THR A 107 21.67 4.83 -48.71
CA THR A 107 22.63 4.39 -49.72
C THR A 107 21.91 3.90 -51.00
N SER A 108 22.58 3.99 -52.15
CA SER A 108 22.05 3.44 -53.41
C SER A 108 21.76 1.93 -53.34
N CYS A 109 22.46 1.17 -52.50
CA CYS A 109 22.16 -0.25 -52.25
C CYS A 109 20.86 -0.46 -51.45
N VAL A 110 20.59 0.34 -50.41
CA VAL A 110 19.29 0.30 -49.69
C VAL A 110 18.13 0.71 -50.62
N MET A 111 18.35 1.72 -51.48
CA MET A 111 17.38 2.10 -52.52
C MET A 111 17.10 0.94 -53.49
N ALA A 112 18.14 0.32 -54.04
CA ALA A 112 18.01 -0.79 -54.99
C ALA A 112 17.41 -2.05 -54.36
N GLU A 113 17.52 -2.23 -53.04
CA GLU A 113 16.85 -3.31 -52.30
C GLU A 113 15.36 -3.01 -52.09
N LEU A 114 15.01 -1.82 -51.61
CA LEU A 114 13.61 -1.38 -51.46
C LEU A 114 12.82 -1.46 -52.77
N GLU A 115 13.47 -1.18 -53.90
CA GLU A 115 12.86 -1.28 -55.24
C GLU A 115 12.63 -2.74 -55.68
N LYS A 116 13.57 -3.66 -55.37
CA LYS A 116 13.40 -5.11 -55.62
C LYS A 116 12.33 -5.75 -54.74
N LEU A 117 12.14 -5.26 -53.51
CA LEU A 117 11.18 -5.80 -52.54
C LEU A 117 9.70 -5.43 -52.84
N GLY A 118 9.45 -4.54 -53.81
CA GLY A 118 8.15 -4.38 -54.45
C GLY A 118 7.02 -3.78 -53.59
N THR A 119 5.78 -4.09 -53.97
CA THR A 119 4.56 -3.39 -53.51
C THR A 119 4.38 -3.37 -51.99
N LYS A 120 4.85 -4.41 -51.27
CA LYS A 120 4.81 -4.51 -49.81
C LYS A 120 5.53 -3.36 -49.10
N TYR A 121 6.59 -2.82 -49.70
CA TYR A 121 7.43 -1.77 -49.12
C TYR A 121 7.18 -0.39 -49.74
N ARG A 122 6.12 -0.21 -50.55
CA ARG A 122 5.82 1.05 -51.27
C ARG A 122 5.83 2.31 -50.38
N LEU A 123 5.43 2.20 -49.12
CA LEU A 123 5.43 3.33 -48.18
C LEU A 123 6.81 3.60 -47.56
N ALA A 124 7.64 2.56 -47.35
CA ALA A 124 9.05 2.72 -46.96
C ALA A 124 9.87 3.32 -48.12
N LEU A 125 9.66 2.84 -49.36
CA LEU A 125 10.26 3.41 -50.57
C LEU A 125 9.83 4.88 -50.80
N ARG A 126 8.59 5.25 -50.46
CA ARG A 126 8.16 6.66 -50.49
C ARG A 126 8.94 7.51 -49.49
N ILE A 127 9.11 7.04 -48.25
CA ILE A 127 9.92 7.75 -47.24
C ILE A 127 11.38 7.85 -47.70
N ALA A 128 11.94 6.81 -48.33
CA ALA A 128 13.32 6.82 -48.82
C ALA A 128 13.55 7.75 -50.03
N ARG A 129 12.51 8.01 -50.83
CA ARG A 129 12.53 8.93 -51.97
C ARG A 129 12.26 10.39 -51.62
N ASP A 130 11.88 10.69 -50.38
CA ASP A 130 11.74 12.07 -49.86
C ASP A 130 13.03 12.87 -50.12
N GLU A 131 12.90 14.11 -50.55
CA GLU A 131 14.04 14.95 -50.98
C GLU A 131 14.81 15.55 -49.79
N ARG A 132 14.27 15.44 -48.57
CA ARG A 132 14.90 15.92 -47.33
C ARG A 132 16.05 15.05 -46.83
N TRP A 133 16.23 13.83 -47.36
CA TRP A 133 17.27 12.89 -46.92
C TRP A 133 18.46 12.88 -47.89
N GLN A 134 19.67 12.78 -47.36
CA GLN A 134 20.86 12.67 -48.19
C GLN A 134 20.94 11.27 -48.80
N ARG A 135 20.88 11.20 -50.13
CA ARG A 135 21.15 9.96 -50.88
C ARG A 135 22.62 9.91 -51.26
N ILE A 136 23.28 8.78 -50.98
CA ILE A 136 24.70 8.58 -51.25
C ILE A 136 24.91 7.37 -52.16
N GLU A 137 25.62 7.58 -53.26
CA GLU A 137 26.01 6.52 -54.19
C GLU A 137 27.12 5.63 -53.59
N CYS A 138 27.29 4.45 -54.17
CA CYS A 138 28.18 3.41 -53.64
C CYS A 138 29.09 2.90 -54.74
N ASP A 139 30.39 2.93 -54.48
CA ASP A 139 31.45 2.66 -55.45
C ASP A 139 31.61 1.15 -55.78
N HIS A 140 30.69 0.31 -55.29
CA HIS A 140 30.74 -1.15 -55.37
C HIS A 140 29.54 -1.75 -56.13
N LYS A 141 29.84 -2.56 -57.15
CA LYS A 141 28.83 -3.09 -58.08
C LYS A 141 28.26 -4.42 -57.58
N GLY A 142 27.09 -4.38 -56.92
CA GLY A 142 26.25 -5.57 -56.69
C GLY A 142 26.36 -6.25 -55.31
N THR A 143 26.88 -5.58 -54.29
CA THR A 143 26.83 -6.07 -52.89
C THR A 143 25.45 -5.90 -52.24
N TYR A 144 25.21 -6.58 -51.12
CA TYR A 144 24.02 -6.38 -50.30
C TYR A 144 24.08 -5.09 -49.48
N ALA A 145 22.92 -4.59 -49.05
CA ALA A 145 22.81 -3.38 -48.23
C ALA A 145 23.56 -3.52 -46.89
N ASP A 146 23.42 -4.66 -46.20
CA ASP A 146 24.19 -5.02 -45.00
C ASP A 146 25.71 -4.85 -45.16
N ASP A 147 26.26 -5.36 -46.26
CA ASP A 147 27.70 -5.33 -46.53
C ASP A 147 28.17 -3.89 -46.82
N CYS A 148 27.37 -3.13 -47.57
CA CYS A 148 27.59 -1.71 -47.84
C CYS A 148 27.62 -0.89 -46.54
N LEU A 149 26.66 -1.11 -45.64
CA LEU A 149 26.56 -0.41 -44.36
C LEU A 149 27.74 -0.76 -43.43
N VAL A 150 28.09 -2.04 -43.33
CA VAL A 150 29.22 -2.52 -42.53
C VAL A 150 30.55 -1.97 -43.05
N ASP A 151 30.81 -2.02 -44.35
CA ASP A 151 32.02 -1.46 -44.96
C ASP A 151 32.13 0.06 -44.73
N ARG A 152 31.03 0.80 -44.94
CA ARG A 152 31.00 2.26 -44.81
C ARG A 152 31.28 2.73 -43.38
N VAL A 153 30.75 2.06 -42.35
CA VAL A 153 31.04 2.40 -40.94
C VAL A 153 32.35 1.83 -40.42
N THR A 154 32.87 0.74 -41.02
CA THR A 154 34.22 0.24 -40.73
C THR A 154 35.27 1.27 -41.17
N LYS A 155 35.08 1.88 -42.36
CA LYS A 155 35.94 2.93 -42.91
C LYS A 155 35.78 4.27 -42.18
N ASN A 156 34.55 4.71 -41.94
CA ASN A 156 34.26 6.02 -41.35
C ASN A 156 33.28 5.89 -40.18
N ARG A 157 33.76 6.05 -38.94
CA ARG A 157 32.95 5.86 -37.71
C ARG A 157 32.10 7.09 -37.31
N ILE A 158 31.83 7.99 -38.25
CA ILE A 158 31.05 9.23 -38.06
C ILE A 158 29.53 9.03 -38.25
N TYR A 159 29.08 7.77 -38.30
CA TYR A 159 27.70 7.41 -38.60
C TYR A 159 27.05 6.58 -37.49
N ILE A 160 25.79 6.90 -37.19
CA ILE A 160 24.88 6.05 -36.42
C ILE A 160 24.18 5.12 -37.41
N VAL A 161 23.98 3.84 -37.09
CA VAL A 161 23.24 2.92 -37.98
C VAL A 161 21.85 2.61 -37.44
N GLY A 162 20.83 3.03 -38.18
CA GLY A 162 19.43 2.67 -37.94
C GLY A 162 19.11 1.33 -38.60
N THR A 163 19.06 0.24 -37.83
CA THR A 163 18.67 -1.10 -38.31
C THR A 163 17.84 -1.87 -37.29
N ASN A 164 16.87 -2.65 -37.77
CA ASN A 164 16.14 -3.64 -36.98
C ASN A 164 16.61 -5.09 -37.24
N ASP A 165 17.53 -5.32 -38.17
CA ASP A 165 17.98 -6.67 -38.49
C ASP A 165 18.93 -7.24 -37.44
N LYS A 166 18.69 -8.48 -37.03
CA LYS A 166 19.42 -9.15 -35.95
C LYS A 166 20.83 -9.58 -36.34
N ALA A 167 21.05 -9.95 -37.61
CA ALA A 167 22.36 -10.31 -38.14
C ALA A 167 23.19 -9.04 -38.40
N LEU A 168 22.61 -8.00 -38.99
CA LEU A 168 23.31 -6.71 -39.18
C LEU A 168 23.71 -6.10 -37.83
N LYS A 169 22.80 -6.07 -36.84
CA LYS A 169 23.12 -5.69 -35.45
C LYS A 169 24.28 -6.50 -34.85
N GLN A 170 24.38 -7.79 -35.12
CA GLN A 170 25.48 -8.66 -34.65
C GLN A 170 26.81 -8.44 -35.39
N ARG A 171 26.78 -7.90 -36.61
CA ARG A 171 27.98 -7.46 -37.34
C ARG A 171 28.45 -6.09 -36.82
N LEU A 172 27.54 -5.14 -36.68
CA LEU A 172 27.83 -3.77 -36.25
C LEU A 172 28.39 -3.70 -34.82
N ARG A 173 27.88 -4.48 -33.86
CA ARG A 173 28.44 -4.54 -32.49
C ARG A 173 29.89 -5.06 -32.43
N LYS A 174 30.46 -5.59 -33.52
CA LYS A 174 31.90 -5.95 -33.58
C LYS A 174 32.79 -4.77 -33.98
N ILE A 175 32.21 -3.60 -34.28
CA ILE A 175 32.93 -2.40 -34.70
C ILE A 175 32.87 -1.39 -33.53
N PRO A 176 33.96 -1.24 -32.74
CA PRO A 176 33.94 -0.40 -31.55
C PRO A 176 33.74 1.07 -31.91
N GLY A 177 32.86 1.74 -31.16
CA GLY A 177 32.49 3.15 -31.36
C GLY A 177 31.37 3.41 -32.37
N VAL A 178 30.73 2.38 -32.95
CA VAL A 178 29.56 2.55 -33.85
C VAL A 178 28.24 2.36 -33.08
N PRO A 179 27.46 3.43 -32.83
CA PRO A 179 26.16 3.32 -32.15
C PRO A 179 25.06 2.80 -33.09
N ILE A 180 24.12 2.04 -32.51
CA ILE A 180 23.06 1.35 -33.25
C ILE A 180 21.69 1.81 -32.75
N MET A 181 20.86 2.31 -33.66
CA MET A 181 19.47 2.70 -33.39
C MET A 181 18.50 1.66 -33.96
N SER A 182 17.42 1.36 -33.23
CA SER A 182 16.37 0.46 -33.70
C SER A 182 15.00 0.81 -33.17
N VAL A 183 13.95 0.41 -33.88
CA VAL A 183 12.55 0.66 -33.53
C VAL A 183 12.07 -0.36 -32.50
N ALA A 184 11.66 0.11 -31.31
CA ALA A 184 11.23 -0.72 -30.19
C ALA A 184 10.04 -0.08 -29.44
N ARG A 185 9.07 -0.89 -29.01
CA ARG A 185 7.87 -0.47 -28.22
C ARG A 185 7.06 0.74 -28.76
N GLY A 186 7.25 1.14 -30.03
CA GLY A 186 6.60 2.33 -30.60
C GLY A 186 7.39 3.64 -30.45
N LYS A 187 8.69 3.56 -30.19
CA LYS A 187 9.66 4.67 -30.30
C LYS A 187 10.96 4.15 -30.97
N TYR A 188 11.96 5.01 -31.14
CA TYR A 188 13.32 4.59 -31.43
C TYR A 188 14.13 4.43 -30.12
N ALA A 189 15.14 3.57 -30.15
CA ALA A 189 16.08 3.35 -29.06
C ALA A 189 17.49 3.16 -29.61
N ALA A 190 18.44 3.95 -29.11
CA ALA A 190 19.87 3.88 -29.42
C ALA A 190 20.63 3.01 -28.39
N HIS A 191 21.65 2.31 -28.85
CA HIS A 191 22.45 1.37 -28.06
C HIS A 191 23.94 1.56 -28.41
N GLY A 192 24.82 1.51 -27.40
CA GLY A 192 26.27 1.46 -27.60
C GLY A 192 26.74 0.08 -28.06
N ALA A 193 28.02 -0.03 -28.48
CA ALA A 193 28.59 -1.29 -28.93
C ALA A 193 28.77 -2.31 -27.78
N ASP A 194 29.13 -1.82 -26.59
CA ASP A 194 29.72 -2.61 -25.51
C ASP A 194 28.72 -3.12 -24.44
N THR A 195 27.41 -3.02 -24.70
CA THR A 195 26.39 -3.60 -23.81
C THR A 195 26.32 -5.12 -23.95
N PHE A 196 27.21 -5.82 -23.25
CA PHE A 196 27.17 -7.28 -23.15
C PHE A 196 25.92 -7.77 -22.38
N GLU A 197 25.38 -8.91 -22.81
CA GLU A 197 24.36 -9.73 -22.13
C GLU A 197 22.95 -9.14 -21.86
N GLY A 198 22.45 -8.22 -22.70
CA GLY A 198 21.03 -7.80 -22.69
C GLY A 198 20.11 -8.52 -23.69
N ASP A 199 20.42 -8.46 -24.98
CA ASP A 199 19.44 -8.59 -26.08
C ASP A 199 18.99 -10.02 -26.46
N ALA A 200 19.44 -11.05 -25.75
CA ALA A 200 19.25 -12.45 -26.20
C ALA A 200 17.79 -12.96 -26.13
N LYS A 201 16.86 -12.23 -25.49
CA LYS A 201 15.57 -12.77 -25.02
C LYS A 201 14.30 -12.20 -25.65
N MET A 202 14.36 -11.15 -26.47
CA MET A 202 13.15 -10.49 -27.00
C MET A 202 12.78 -10.85 -28.46
N ASP A 203 13.75 -11.13 -29.33
CA ASP A 203 13.49 -11.39 -30.75
C ASP A 203 13.43 -12.90 -31.08
N LEU A 204 12.29 -13.56 -30.77
CA LEU A 204 12.05 -14.96 -31.15
C LEU A 204 10.59 -15.34 -31.51
N ASP A 205 9.62 -14.45 -31.36
CA ASP A 205 8.26 -14.61 -31.91
C ASP A 205 8.10 -13.71 -33.14
N LEU A 206 8.28 -14.26 -34.37
CA LEU A 206 7.61 -13.88 -35.65
C LEU A 206 8.25 -14.39 -36.98
N SER A 207 9.06 -15.47 -37.01
CA SER A 207 9.51 -16.03 -38.31
C SER A 207 9.78 -17.54 -38.37
N SER A 208 8.73 -18.37 -38.51
CA SER A 208 8.78 -19.60 -39.32
C SER A 208 7.41 -20.29 -39.42
N SER A 209 6.87 -20.43 -40.62
CA SER A 209 5.89 -21.47 -40.97
C SER A 209 6.57 -22.51 -41.86
N ASN A 210 6.20 -23.79 -41.68
CA ASN A 210 6.63 -24.96 -42.46
C ASN A 210 8.03 -25.55 -42.17
N ALA A 211 8.18 -26.17 -41.00
CA ALA A 211 8.87 -27.46 -40.86
C ALA A 211 8.12 -28.32 -39.81
N ALA A 212 8.13 -29.65 -39.93
CA ALA A 212 7.26 -30.51 -39.12
C ALA A 212 7.91 -30.97 -37.79
N GLY A 213 7.29 -30.63 -36.66
CA GLY A 213 7.64 -31.10 -35.32
C GLY A 213 6.47 -30.92 -34.35
N ILE A 214 6.25 -31.87 -33.42
CA ILE A 214 5.01 -31.95 -32.64
C ILE A 214 5.04 -31.00 -31.43
N ALA A 215 4.46 -29.80 -31.60
CA ALA A 215 4.25 -28.84 -30.51
C ALA A 215 2.86 -29.00 -29.84
N LYS A 216 2.80 -28.92 -28.51
CA LYS A 216 1.54 -28.82 -27.74
C LYS A 216 0.92 -27.43 -27.96
N LYS A 217 -0.21 -27.36 -28.67
CA LYS A 217 -0.91 -26.09 -28.94
C LYS A 217 -1.51 -25.48 -27.66
N ARG A 218 -1.35 -24.17 -27.45
CA ARG A 218 -2.16 -23.39 -26.50
C ARG A 218 -3.62 -23.40 -26.95
N THR A 219 -4.55 -23.62 -26.02
CA THR A 219 -6.00 -23.62 -26.29
C THR A 219 -6.49 -22.19 -26.57
N ARG A 220 -7.15 -21.98 -27.70
CA ARG A 220 -7.72 -20.67 -28.07
C ARG A 220 -9.03 -20.44 -27.30
N ILE A 221 -9.18 -19.30 -26.63
CA ILE A 221 -10.41 -18.94 -25.90
C ILE A 221 -11.56 -18.76 -26.92
N LEU A 222 -12.76 -19.25 -26.55
CA LEU A 222 -13.92 -19.38 -27.45
C LEU A 222 -14.99 -18.33 -27.10
N LEU A 223 -15.01 -17.23 -27.86
CA LEU A 223 -15.81 -16.02 -27.60
C LEU A 223 -17.21 -16.02 -28.23
N SER A 224 -17.77 -17.19 -28.54
CA SER A 224 -19.11 -17.38 -29.13
C SER A 224 -19.80 -18.57 -28.48
N CYS A 225 -21.11 -18.45 -28.22
CA CYS A 225 -21.91 -19.55 -27.66
C CYS A 225 -21.94 -20.77 -28.60
N GLY A 226 -22.23 -21.94 -28.01
CA GLY A 226 -22.28 -23.23 -28.72
C GLY A 226 -23.12 -23.21 -30.01
N PRO A 227 -24.38 -22.76 -29.98
CA PRO A 227 -25.24 -22.78 -31.17
C PRO A 227 -24.76 -21.86 -32.28
N CYS A 228 -24.34 -20.62 -31.98
CA CYS A 228 -23.81 -19.71 -33.01
C CYS A 228 -22.50 -20.23 -33.59
N ARG A 229 -21.58 -20.76 -32.76
CA ARG A 229 -20.32 -21.36 -33.23
C ARG A 229 -20.57 -22.55 -34.16
N ASN A 230 -21.47 -23.46 -33.77
CA ASN A 230 -21.80 -24.64 -34.58
C ASN A 230 -22.56 -24.25 -35.86
N SER A 231 -23.39 -23.22 -35.81
CA SER A 231 -24.10 -22.66 -36.99
C SER A 231 -23.24 -21.73 -37.85
N LYS A 232 -21.99 -21.46 -37.46
CA LYS A 232 -21.07 -20.46 -38.06
C LYS A 232 -21.65 -19.04 -38.17
N LEU A 233 -22.53 -18.65 -37.24
CA LEU A 233 -23.16 -17.33 -37.19
C LEU A 233 -22.37 -16.38 -36.29
N LYS A 234 -22.43 -15.07 -36.59
CA LYS A 234 -21.99 -14.02 -35.67
C LYS A 234 -22.78 -14.13 -34.36
N CYS A 235 -22.09 -13.93 -33.25
CA CYS A 235 -22.67 -13.90 -31.90
C CYS A 235 -22.44 -12.49 -31.34
N ASP A 236 -23.52 -11.88 -30.88
CA ASP A 236 -23.63 -10.58 -30.19
C ASP A 236 -23.05 -10.63 -28.77
N ARG A 237 -23.05 -11.83 -28.15
CA ARG A 237 -22.46 -12.19 -26.84
C ARG A 237 -23.32 -11.92 -25.61
N GLU A 238 -24.55 -11.47 -25.81
CA GLU A 238 -25.59 -11.44 -24.77
C GLU A 238 -26.00 -12.86 -24.34
N GLN A 239 -26.72 -12.99 -23.22
CA GLN A 239 -27.16 -14.28 -22.70
C GLN A 239 -28.64 -14.23 -22.26
N PRO A 240 -29.57 -14.90 -22.97
CA PRO A 240 -29.38 -15.64 -24.22
C PRO A 240 -29.11 -14.70 -25.41
N CYS A 241 -28.18 -15.09 -26.28
CA CYS A 241 -27.73 -14.27 -27.40
C CYS A 241 -28.84 -14.06 -28.44
N GLY A 242 -28.94 -12.87 -29.03
CA GLY A 242 -30.07 -12.47 -29.87
C GLY A 242 -30.29 -13.39 -31.07
N GLN A 243 -29.20 -13.95 -31.62
CA GLN A 243 -29.25 -14.92 -32.72
C GLN A 243 -29.67 -16.34 -32.31
N CYS A 244 -29.63 -16.67 -31.01
CA CYS A 244 -30.24 -17.88 -30.44
C CYS A 244 -31.71 -17.65 -30.08
N ALA A 245 -32.06 -16.46 -29.55
CA ALA A 245 -33.44 -16.06 -29.29
C ALA A 245 -34.29 -16.07 -30.57
N LYS A 246 -33.81 -15.42 -31.65
CA LYS A 246 -34.44 -15.44 -32.99
C LYS A 246 -34.55 -16.83 -33.63
N LYS A 247 -33.94 -17.87 -33.05
CA LYS A 247 -34.01 -19.26 -33.53
C LYS A 247 -34.62 -20.22 -32.50
N GLY A 248 -35.40 -19.70 -31.54
CA GLY A 248 -36.17 -20.48 -30.57
C GLY A 248 -35.33 -21.39 -29.68
N ARG A 249 -34.07 -21.00 -29.40
CA ARG A 249 -33.07 -21.84 -28.73
C ARG A 249 -32.34 -21.08 -27.62
N LEU A 250 -33.12 -20.52 -26.71
CA LEU A 250 -32.67 -19.76 -25.54
C LEU A 250 -31.81 -20.65 -24.64
N ASP A 251 -32.36 -21.79 -24.22
CA ASP A 251 -31.79 -22.74 -23.24
C ASP A 251 -30.49 -23.40 -23.73
N LEU A 252 -30.29 -23.46 -25.05
CA LEU A 252 -29.07 -23.99 -25.67
C LEU A 252 -27.95 -22.94 -25.79
N CYS A 253 -28.18 -21.69 -25.40
CA CYS A 253 -27.26 -20.56 -25.58
C CYS A 253 -26.10 -20.54 -24.56
N VAL A 254 -25.37 -21.66 -24.46
CA VAL A 254 -24.29 -21.86 -23.49
C VAL A 254 -22.96 -21.39 -24.05
N TYR A 255 -22.22 -20.61 -23.26
CA TYR A 255 -20.83 -20.21 -23.52
C TYR A 255 -19.84 -21.19 -22.90
N ALA A 256 -18.63 -21.29 -23.45
CA ALA A 256 -17.58 -22.11 -22.84
C ALA A 256 -17.07 -21.43 -21.55
N PRO A 257 -16.96 -22.14 -20.41
CA PRO A 257 -16.45 -21.55 -19.18
C PRO A 257 -15.01 -21.05 -19.35
N LYS A 258 -14.66 -19.95 -18.68
CA LYS A 258 -13.28 -19.46 -18.61
C LYS A 258 -12.40 -20.55 -17.94
N PRO A 259 -11.22 -20.88 -18.47
CA PRO A 259 -10.34 -21.85 -17.83
C PRO A 259 -9.75 -21.24 -16.54
N GLU A 260 -10.03 -21.85 -15.39
CA GLU A 260 -9.43 -21.46 -14.12
C GLU A 260 -7.89 -21.59 -14.17
N LYS A 261 -7.19 -20.53 -13.75
CA LYS A 261 -5.74 -20.60 -13.48
C LYS A 261 -5.49 -21.40 -12.20
N LYS A 262 -5.49 -22.74 -12.26
CA LYS A 262 -4.99 -23.55 -11.14
C LYS A 262 -3.53 -23.17 -10.87
N ARG A 263 -3.26 -22.52 -9.72
CA ARG A 263 -1.89 -22.25 -9.23
C ARG A 263 -1.13 -23.59 -9.20
N PRO A 264 0.06 -23.71 -9.82
CA PRO A 264 0.82 -24.95 -9.79
C PRO A 264 1.31 -25.23 -8.37
N ALA A 265 1.13 -26.45 -7.89
CA ALA A 265 1.51 -26.83 -6.53
C ALA A 265 3.03 -26.74 -6.30
N ALA A 266 3.41 -26.24 -5.12
CA ALA A 266 4.71 -26.29 -4.45
C ALA A 266 5.96 -26.59 -5.31
N LYS A 267 6.64 -25.54 -5.80
CA LYS A 267 8.01 -25.67 -6.32
C LYS A 267 9.08 -25.80 -5.22
N GLY A 268 8.77 -25.43 -3.98
CA GLY A 268 9.74 -25.29 -2.88
C GLY A 268 10.60 -26.53 -2.60
N MET A 269 10.05 -27.76 -2.71
CA MET A 269 10.83 -28.98 -2.43
C MET A 269 12.07 -29.12 -3.35
N ALA A 270 11.99 -28.74 -4.63
CA ALA A 270 13.12 -28.87 -5.54
C ALA A 270 14.25 -27.87 -5.24
N ALA A 271 13.91 -26.66 -4.78
CA ALA A 271 14.89 -25.67 -4.31
C ALA A 271 15.50 -26.09 -2.96
N ARG A 272 14.67 -26.60 -2.04
CA ARG A 272 15.06 -27.05 -0.70
C ARG A 272 16.00 -28.26 -0.75
N LEU A 273 15.74 -29.24 -1.64
CA LEU A 273 16.66 -30.34 -1.94
C LEU A 273 18.01 -29.80 -2.44
N LYS A 274 18.00 -28.92 -3.45
CA LYS A 274 19.24 -28.39 -4.04
C LYS A 274 20.08 -27.55 -3.05
N ARG A 275 19.45 -26.89 -2.07
CA ARG A 275 20.13 -26.19 -0.97
C ARG A 275 20.74 -27.17 0.03
N LEU A 276 20.03 -28.25 0.38
CA LEU A 276 20.54 -29.31 1.25
C LEU A 276 21.70 -30.09 0.59
N GLU A 277 21.60 -30.42 -0.70
CA GLU A 277 22.67 -31.02 -1.50
C GLU A 277 23.94 -30.14 -1.50
N GLY A 278 23.78 -28.81 -1.53
CA GLY A 278 24.88 -27.85 -1.40
C GLY A 278 25.51 -27.83 -0.01
N MET A 279 24.70 -27.82 1.05
CA MET A 279 25.18 -27.87 2.44
C MET A 279 25.91 -29.18 2.76
N VAL A 280 25.36 -30.33 2.33
CA VAL A 280 25.97 -31.65 2.56
C VAL A 280 27.32 -31.76 1.84
N ARG A 281 27.43 -31.25 0.61
CA ARG A 281 28.73 -31.17 -0.10
C ARG A 281 29.75 -30.34 0.68
N GLY A 282 29.37 -29.13 1.13
CA GLY A 282 30.24 -28.27 1.93
C GLY A 282 30.65 -28.84 3.30
N MET A 283 29.97 -29.88 3.81
CA MET A 283 30.40 -30.64 4.98
C MET A 283 31.37 -31.78 4.59
N MET A 284 31.10 -32.50 3.49
CA MET A 284 31.97 -33.58 3.01
C MET A 284 33.32 -33.08 2.48
N ASP A 285 33.37 -31.87 1.91
CA ASP A 285 34.61 -31.24 1.42
C ASP A 285 35.54 -30.76 2.56
N ASN A 286 35.15 -30.90 3.83
CA ASN A 286 35.87 -30.37 5.01
C ASN A 286 36.44 -31.45 5.96
N GLU A 287 36.29 -32.75 5.69
CA GLU A 287 36.89 -33.83 6.52
C GLU A 287 38.41 -34.01 6.24
N GLY A 288 39.17 -32.93 6.42
CA GLY A 288 40.58 -32.83 6.01
C GLY A 288 41.51 -32.23 7.06
N ASN A 289 41.98 -33.07 7.99
CA ASN A 289 43.13 -32.87 8.91
C ASN A 289 42.94 -31.89 10.10
N PRO A 290 42.83 -32.40 11.35
CA PRO A 290 42.71 -31.55 12.55
C PRO A 290 44.06 -31.06 13.09
N LYS A 291 44.15 -29.77 13.42
CA LYS A 291 45.17 -29.21 14.32
C LYS A 291 44.51 -28.27 15.34
N PRO A 292 44.70 -28.46 16.66
CA PRO A 292 44.14 -27.56 17.65
C PRO A 292 44.97 -26.27 17.78
N GLN A 293 44.28 -25.13 17.82
CA GLN A 293 44.77 -23.90 18.45
C GLN A 293 43.72 -23.41 19.45
N PRO A 294 44.11 -22.77 20.57
CA PRO A 294 43.16 -22.41 21.62
C PRO A 294 42.33 -21.19 21.19
N GLN A 295 41.02 -21.37 21.04
CA GLN A 295 40.10 -20.25 20.97
C GLN A 295 39.89 -19.69 22.38
N ALA A 296 40.33 -18.46 22.62
CA ALA A 296 39.83 -17.68 23.75
C ALA A 296 38.32 -17.42 23.54
N ALA A 297 37.55 -17.43 24.62
CA ALA A 297 36.11 -17.20 24.53
C ALA A 297 35.80 -15.81 23.97
N SER A 298 34.94 -15.76 22.96
CA SER A 298 34.27 -14.54 22.49
C SER A 298 32.76 -14.72 22.65
N ASP A 299 32.08 -13.66 23.10
CA ASP A 299 30.69 -13.76 23.55
C ASP A 299 29.72 -14.24 22.47
N SER A 300 28.81 -15.11 22.87
CA SER A 300 27.77 -15.69 22.02
C SER A 300 26.70 -14.65 21.66
N ALA A 301 26.96 -13.87 20.61
CA ALA A 301 26.01 -12.88 20.10
C ALA A 301 24.73 -13.55 19.59
N ALA A 302 23.58 -13.08 20.09
CA ALA A 302 22.25 -13.50 19.64
C ALA A 302 22.05 -13.23 18.12
N PRO A 303 21.22 -14.04 17.42
CA PRO A 303 21.00 -13.88 15.98
C PRO A 303 20.47 -12.48 15.65
N GLN A 304 21.29 -11.68 14.96
CA GLN A 304 20.89 -10.34 14.55
C GLN A 304 19.84 -10.42 13.43
N LEU A 305 18.63 -9.96 13.72
CA LEU A 305 17.66 -9.51 12.72
C LEU A 305 18.31 -8.39 11.88
N LYS A 306 18.87 -8.75 10.72
CA LYS A 306 19.47 -7.81 9.76
C LYS A 306 18.45 -7.52 8.65
N GLY A 307 18.31 -6.25 8.29
CA GLY A 307 17.47 -5.88 7.16
C GLY A 307 17.99 -6.45 5.85
N GLN A 308 17.10 -6.93 4.99
CA GLN A 308 17.41 -7.70 3.80
C GLN A 308 17.01 -6.95 2.52
N VAL A 309 17.87 -7.02 1.50
CA VAL A 309 17.53 -6.60 0.14
C VAL A 309 16.81 -7.73 -0.59
N ILE A 310 15.64 -7.44 -1.14
CA ILE A 310 14.78 -8.37 -1.89
C ILE A 310 14.69 -7.88 -3.33
N HIS A 311 15.28 -8.64 -4.25
CA HIS A 311 15.05 -8.49 -5.68
C HIS A 311 13.76 -9.25 -6.05
N GLY A 312 12.70 -8.51 -6.37
CA GLY A 312 11.47 -9.01 -6.99
C GLY A 312 11.51 -8.88 -8.52
N ASP A 313 10.42 -9.26 -9.20
CA ASP A 313 10.37 -9.28 -10.68
C ASP A 313 10.23 -7.87 -11.29
N ARG A 314 9.69 -6.89 -10.55
CA ARG A 314 9.52 -5.48 -11.00
C ARG A 314 10.52 -4.50 -10.39
N ALA A 315 10.96 -4.72 -9.14
CA ALA A 315 11.75 -3.76 -8.36
C ALA A 315 12.68 -4.44 -7.34
N THR A 316 13.58 -3.67 -6.74
CA THR A 316 14.40 -4.11 -5.58
C THR A 316 13.97 -3.33 -4.34
N THR A 317 13.56 -4.05 -3.30
CA THR A 317 13.01 -3.49 -2.05
C THR A 317 13.92 -3.86 -0.89
N TYR A 318 14.24 -2.89 -0.02
CA TYR A 318 14.89 -3.18 1.28
C TYR A 318 13.82 -3.37 2.35
N VAL A 319 13.91 -4.48 3.10
CA VAL A 319 13.04 -4.80 4.23
C VAL A 319 13.88 -4.72 5.51
N GLY A 320 13.77 -3.62 6.26
CA GLY A 320 14.55 -3.41 7.47
C GLY A 320 14.03 -4.20 8.68
N ALA A 321 14.89 -4.36 9.70
CA ALA A 321 14.63 -5.17 10.91
C ALA A 321 13.45 -4.71 11.79
N THR A 322 12.89 -3.52 11.52
CA THR A 322 11.67 -3.00 12.17
C THR A 322 10.39 -3.32 11.39
N HIS A 323 10.47 -3.63 10.10
CA HIS A 323 9.32 -4.09 9.30
C HIS A 323 8.79 -5.41 9.85
N CYS A 324 7.48 -5.56 9.96
CA CYS A 324 6.86 -6.73 10.58
C CYS A 324 7.31 -8.05 9.91
N LEU A 325 7.20 -8.15 8.58
CA LEU A 325 7.56 -9.36 7.82
C LEU A 325 9.04 -9.77 7.90
N ALA A 326 9.95 -8.90 8.38
CA ALA A 326 11.35 -9.28 8.60
C ALA A 326 11.48 -10.40 9.66
N MET A 327 10.45 -10.61 10.48
CA MET A 327 10.38 -11.61 11.54
C MET A 327 9.83 -12.98 11.07
N LEU A 328 9.58 -13.21 9.77
CA LEU A 328 9.08 -14.50 9.24
C LEU A 328 10.15 -15.49 8.76
N GLU A 329 11.41 -15.05 8.62
CA GLU A 329 12.60 -15.76 8.09
C GLU A 329 12.50 -16.34 6.64
N ASP A 330 11.34 -16.80 6.19
CA ASP A 330 11.14 -17.35 4.84
C ASP A 330 11.10 -16.25 3.77
N ILE A 331 12.23 -16.08 3.08
CA ILE A 331 12.40 -15.17 1.94
C ILE A 331 11.35 -15.43 0.83
N GLU A 332 10.85 -16.66 0.68
CA GLU A 332 9.80 -16.98 -0.30
C GLU A 332 8.43 -16.34 0.06
N ASP A 333 8.07 -16.26 1.34
CA ASP A 333 6.83 -15.61 1.79
C ASP A 333 6.91 -14.09 1.65
N ILE A 334 8.06 -13.49 2.02
CA ILE A 334 8.27 -12.04 1.91
C ILE A 334 8.29 -11.62 0.43
N LYS A 335 8.90 -12.42 -0.46
CA LYS A 335 8.78 -12.19 -1.91
C LYS A 335 7.33 -12.29 -2.40
N ALA A 336 6.60 -13.33 -2.01
CA ALA A 336 5.20 -13.48 -2.39
C ALA A 336 4.30 -12.31 -1.93
N TYR A 337 4.67 -11.60 -0.86
CA TYR A 337 3.96 -10.40 -0.40
C TYR A 337 4.19 -9.16 -1.30
N PHE A 338 5.40 -9.01 -1.86
CA PHE A 338 5.79 -7.87 -2.72
C PHE A 338 5.62 -8.14 -4.24
N ASP A 339 5.65 -9.41 -4.68
CA ASP A 339 5.52 -9.81 -6.10
C ASP A 339 4.07 -10.19 -6.52
N ASP A 340 3.06 -10.13 -5.64
CA ASP A 340 1.68 -10.51 -6.02
C ASP A 340 1.04 -9.45 -6.95
N PRO A 341 0.57 -9.84 -8.15
CA PRO A 341 0.20 -8.90 -9.21
C PRO A 341 -1.19 -8.25 -9.04
N GLY A 342 -1.71 -8.16 -7.80
CA GLY A 342 -2.95 -7.45 -7.50
C GLY A 342 -2.81 -5.93 -7.49
N ASP A 343 -1.61 -5.42 -7.20
CA ASP A 343 -1.39 -4.00 -6.88
C ASP A 343 -1.06 -3.10 -8.09
N SER A 344 -1.08 -3.59 -9.34
CA SER A 344 -0.95 -2.72 -10.54
C SER A 344 -1.33 -3.35 -11.89
N ASP A 345 -2.22 -2.65 -12.59
CA ASP A 345 -2.43 -2.53 -14.06
C ASP A 345 -3.72 -3.12 -14.70
N ASP A 346 -4.40 -4.14 -14.15
CA ASP A 346 -5.44 -4.88 -14.91
C ASP A 346 -6.89 -4.35 -14.77
N ASP A 347 -7.18 -3.44 -13.82
CA ASP A 347 -8.50 -2.78 -13.63
C ASP A 347 -8.58 -1.36 -14.22
N ALA A 348 -7.58 -0.95 -15.02
CA ALA A 348 -7.60 0.31 -15.76
C ALA A 348 -8.61 0.25 -16.93
N VAL A 349 -9.89 0.51 -16.63
CA VAL A 349 -10.94 0.70 -17.63
C VAL A 349 -10.54 1.85 -18.57
N PRO A 350 -10.51 1.65 -19.90
CA PRO A 350 -10.15 2.72 -20.84
C PRO A 350 -11.21 3.84 -20.86
N GLY A 351 -11.04 4.84 -19.99
CA GLY A 351 -11.97 5.95 -19.82
C GLY A 351 -11.89 6.70 -18.47
N ASP A 352 -11.12 6.21 -17.48
CA ASP A 352 -10.94 6.92 -16.20
C ASP A 352 -9.80 7.97 -16.31
N ASP A 353 -10.17 9.21 -16.67
CA ASP A 353 -9.25 10.27 -17.11
C ASP A 353 -8.66 11.13 -15.97
N LEU A 354 -8.91 10.77 -14.69
CA LEU A 354 -8.51 11.54 -13.49
C LEU A 354 -7.61 10.77 -12.51
N GLY A 355 -6.76 9.88 -13.04
CA GLY A 355 -5.71 9.20 -12.28
C GLY A 355 -4.79 10.19 -11.54
N GLY A 356 -4.64 10.03 -10.23
CA GLY A 356 -3.88 10.93 -9.38
C GLY A 356 -2.36 10.89 -9.59
N PRO A 357 -1.60 11.86 -9.07
CA PRO A 357 -0.15 11.87 -9.19
C PRO A 357 0.53 10.70 -8.47
N GLU A 358 0.92 9.68 -9.24
CA GLU A 358 1.74 8.53 -8.80
C GLU A 358 3.03 8.97 -8.08
N LEU A 359 3.49 10.20 -8.37
CA LEU A 359 4.31 11.02 -7.48
C LEU A 359 3.98 12.49 -7.76
N LEU A 360 4.18 13.43 -6.80
CA LEU A 360 3.99 14.89 -6.99
C LEU A 360 5.04 15.55 -7.93
N LEU A 361 5.49 14.81 -8.94
CA LEU A 361 6.51 15.15 -9.92
C LEU A 361 6.10 14.75 -11.36
N PHE A 362 5.21 13.75 -11.55
CA PHE A 362 4.77 13.28 -12.88
C PHE A 362 3.33 12.74 -12.88
N SER A 363 2.57 13.03 -13.94
CA SER A 363 1.18 12.60 -14.10
C SER A 363 0.72 12.62 -15.57
N ARG A 364 -0.35 11.87 -15.86
CA ARG A 364 -1.20 11.99 -17.07
C ARG A 364 -2.63 12.30 -16.60
N GLY A 365 -3.55 12.68 -17.50
CA GLY A 365 -4.94 12.97 -17.10
C GLY A 365 -5.07 14.23 -16.23
N ALA A 366 -4.30 15.27 -16.55
CA ALA A 366 -4.38 16.53 -15.82
C ALA A 366 -5.68 17.28 -16.17
N PRO A 367 -6.37 17.91 -15.19
CA PRO A 367 -7.13 19.12 -15.52
C PRO A 367 -6.18 20.09 -16.25
N SER A 368 -6.66 20.89 -17.20
CA SER A 368 -5.79 21.68 -18.07
C SER A 368 -5.54 23.11 -17.56
N ASN A 369 -6.42 23.64 -16.70
CA ASN A 369 -6.29 24.98 -16.14
C ASN A 369 -6.95 25.13 -14.75
N ARG A 370 -6.77 26.28 -14.09
CA ARG A 370 -7.33 26.58 -12.76
C ARG A 370 -8.86 26.42 -12.67
N GLN A 371 -9.59 26.82 -13.70
CA GLN A 371 -11.05 26.76 -13.72
C GLN A 371 -11.53 25.30 -13.70
N ASP A 372 -10.84 24.41 -14.42
CA ASP A 372 -11.14 22.96 -14.41
C ASP A 372 -11.02 22.36 -13.00
N VAL A 373 -10.00 22.79 -12.23
CA VAL A 373 -9.80 22.38 -10.83
C VAL A 373 -10.87 22.97 -9.91
N LEU A 374 -11.21 24.25 -10.06
CA LEU A 374 -12.31 24.86 -9.29
C LEU A 374 -13.67 24.21 -9.62
N ALA A 375 -13.86 23.75 -10.86
CA ALA A 375 -15.06 23.01 -11.29
C ALA A 375 -15.14 21.57 -10.75
N GLN A 376 -14.10 21.04 -10.09
CA GLN A 376 -14.18 19.77 -9.35
C GLN A 376 -14.73 19.95 -7.91
N LEU A 377 -14.94 21.19 -7.45
CA LEU A 377 -15.57 21.42 -6.16
C LEU A 377 -17.06 21.02 -6.22
N PRO A 378 -17.59 20.33 -5.20
CA PRO A 378 -19.01 20.06 -5.11
C PRO A 378 -19.80 21.35 -4.86
N GLU A 379 -21.13 21.29 -5.02
CA GLU A 379 -21.99 22.40 -4.65
C GLU A 379 -21.72 22.89 -3.23
N ARG A 380 -21.83 24.21 -3.02
CA ARG A 380 -21.53 24.85 -1.74
C ARG A 380 -22.22 24.18 -0.56
N HIS A 381 -23.50 23.81 -0.69
CA HIS A 381 -24.26 23.18 0.38
C HIS A 381 -23.72 21.79 0.78
N VAL A 382 -23.09 21.06 -0.15
CA VAL A 382 -22.39 19.80 0.10
C VAL A 382 -21.03 20.09 0.75
N ALA A 383 -20.30 21.09 0.25
CA ALA A 383 -19.03 21.52 0.81
C ALA A 383 -19.17 21.99 2.27
N ASP A 384 -20.21 22.78 2.58
CA ASP A 384 -20.54 23.25 3.94
C ASP A 384 -20.74 22.06 4.90
N ARG A 385 -21.47 21.03 4.46
CA ARG A 385 -21.67 19.76 5.20
C ARG A 385 -20.36 18.99 5.38
N LEU A 386 -19.56 18.82 4.33
CA LEU A 386 -18.30 18.06 4.39
C LEU A 386 -17.24 18.75 5.27
N VAL A 387 -17.12 20.07 5.20
CA VAL A 387 -16.28 20.88 6.11
C VAL A 387 -16.74 20.71 7.56
N THR A 388 -18.06 20.77 7.81
CA THR A 388 -18.63 20.56 9.14
C THR A 388 -18.33 19.16 9.67
N ARG A 389 -18.48 18.12 8.84
CA ARG A 389 -18.17 16.72 9.20
C ARG A 389 -16.68 16.51 9.47
N TYR A 390 -15.78 17.16 8.72
CA TYR A 390 -14.34 17.14 9.00
C TYR A 390 -14.02 17.70 10.41
N PHE A 391 -14.42 18.94 10.72
CA PHE A 391 -14.13 19.52 12.04
C PHE A 391 -14.86 18.82 13.20
N SER A 392 -15.96 18.12 12.92
CA SER A 392 -16.69 17.30 13.89
C SER A 392 -16.02 15.95 14.18
N SER A 393 -15.20 15.41 13.25
CA SER A 393 -14.61 14.08 13.41
C SER A 393 -13.39 14.05 14.34
N LYS A 394 -12.86 15.24 14.72
CA LYS A 394 -11.75 15.41 15.68
C LYS A 394 -10.54 14.53 15.32
N THR A 395 -10.10 14.66 14.07
CA THR A 395 -9.00 13.85 13.52
C THR A 395 -7.69 14.07 14.31
N PRO A 396 -6.75 13.11 14.29
CA PRO A 396 -5.43 13.31 14.89
C PRO A 396 -4.67 14.53 14.34
N SER A 397 -4.92 14.92 13.09
CA SER A 397 -4.27 16.02 12.39
C SER A 397 -4.99 17.37 12.44
N GLN A 398 -6.29 17.41 12.72
CA GLN A 398 -7.14 18.61 12.55
C GLN A 398 -6.59 19.85 13.28
N HIS A 399 -5.85 19.66 14.38
CA HIS A 399 -5.17 20.72 15.12
C HIS A 399 -4.14 21.54 14.33
N ILE A 400 -3.67 21.05 13.17
CA ILE A 400 -2.76 21.82 12.28
C ILE A 400 -3.48 22.94 11.49
N ILE A 401 -4.82 22.95 11.51
CA ILE A 401 -5.68 23.96 10.90
C ILE A 401 -6.43 24.70 12.02
N HIS A 402 -6.21 26.00 12.14
CA HIS A 402 -6.97 26.84 13.06
C HIS A 402 -8.41 27.00 12.55
N ARG A 403 -9.39 26.40 13.23
CA ARG A 403 -10.78 26.32 12.78
C ARG A 403 -11.41 27.70 12.54
N PRO A 404 -11.34 28.70 13.46
CA PRO A 404 -11.88 30.04 13.23
C PRO A 404 -11.31 30.71 11.98
N THR A 405 -9.99 30.66 11.78
CA THR A 405 -9.32 31.25 10.61
C THR A 405 -9.67 30.52 9.32
N PHE A 406 -9.75 29.20 9.33
CA PHE A 406 -10.21 28.43 8.17
C PHE A 406 -11.64 28.80 7.79
N THR A 407 -12.57 28.90 8.76
CA THR A 407 -13.96 29.30 8.50
C THR A 407 -14.07 30.72 7.94
N LYS A 408 -13.29 31.70 8.43
CA LYS A 408 -13.21 33.05 7.83
C LYS A 408 -12.80 32.98 6.35
N ALA A 409 -11.69 32.30 6.05
CA ALA A 409 -11.16 32.18 4.69
C ALA A 409 -12.11 31.38 3.75
N TYR A 410 -12.83 30.40 4.28
CA TYR A 410 -13.83 29.61 3.57
C TYR A 410 -15.06 30.43 3.16
N VAL A 411 -15.54 31.33 4.03
CA VAL A 411 -16.62 32.27 3.68
C VAL A 411 -16.17 33.27 2.61
N GLN A 412 -14.93 33.78 2.72
CA GLN A 412 -14.33 34.67 1.71
C GLN A 412 -14.14 33.98 0.35
N PHE A 413 -13.70 32.72 0.33
CA PHE A 413 -13.55 31.95 -0.91
C PHE A 413 -14.85 31.87 -1.72
N TRP A 414 -15.99 31.62 -1.06
CA TRP A 414 -17.28 31.57 -1.75
C TRP A 414 -17.80 32.94 -2.23
N GLN A 415 -17.13 34.05 -1.87
CA GLN A 415 -17.35 35.37 -2.48
C GLN A 415 -16.47 35.51 -3.73
N ASN A 416 -15.16 35.26 -3.62
CA ASN A 416 -14.18 35.42 -4.70
C ASN A 416 -13.37 34.12 -5.02
N PRO A 417 -13.96 33.08 -5.64
CA PRO A 417 -13.27 31.79 -5.86
C PRO A 417 -11.99 31.87 -6.72
N ASN A 418 -11.86 32.91 -7.54
CA ASN A 418 -10.70 33.12 -8.41
C ASN A 418 -9.50 33.76 -7.69
N GLU A 419 -9.71 34.41 -6.56
CA GLU A 419 -8.68 35.15 -5.81
C GLU A 419 -7.86 34.25 -4.88
N ALA A 420 -8.48 33.22 -4.30
CA ALA A 420 -7.83 32.32 -3.34
C ALA A 420 -6.60 31.60 -3.94
N SER A 421 -5.53 31.44 -3.17
CA SER A 421 -4.32 30.76 -3.63
C SER A 421 -4.57 29.28 -3.95
N LEU A 422 -3.81 28.71 -4.89
CA LEU A 422 -3.92 27.27 -5.21
C LEU A 422 -3.55 26.38 -4.01
N HIS A 423 -2.67 26.83 -3.12
CA HIS A 423 -2.39 26.17 -1.84
C HIS A 423 -3.62 26.13 -0.91
N TRP A 424 -4.44 27.19 -0.91
CA TRP A 424 -5.71 27.21 -0.18
C TRP A 424 -6.75 26.27 -0.81
N VAL A 425 -6.83 26.25 -2.15
CA VAL A 425 -7.71 25.31 -2.88
C VAL A 425 -7.31 23.86 -2.60
N ALA A 426 -6.01 23.56 -2.50
CA ALA A 426 -5.52 22.24 -2.06
C ALA A 426 -5.94 21.91 -0.62
N LEU A 427 -5.84 22.87 0.31
CA LEU A 427 -6.28 22.69 1.69
C LEU A 427 -7.78 22.37 1.77
N LEU A 428 -8.62 23.10 1.01
CA LEU A 428 -10.05 22.82 0.92
C LEU A 428 -10.31 21.41 0.37
N PHE A 429 -9.68 21.03 -0.76
CA PHE A 429 -9.86 19.69 -1.31
C PHE A 429 -9.44 18.58 -0.34
N MET A 430 -8.41 18.78 0.48
CA MET A 430 -8.05 17.82 1.53
C MET A 430 -9.09 17.74 2.66
N VAL A 431 -9.62 18.89 3.11
CA VAL A 431 -10.72 18.94 4.08
C VAL A 431 -11.99 18.25 3.53
N LEU A 432 -12.29 18.40 2.23
CA LEU A 432 -13.42 17.73 1.57
C LEU A 432 -13.18 16.22 1.42
N ALA A 433 -11.98 15.79 1.00
CA ALA A 433 -11.63 14.37 0.86
C ALA A 433 -11.73 13.62 2.20
N LEU A 434 -11.17 14.20 3.27
CA LEU A 434 -11.26 13.66 4.62
C LEU A 434 -12.69 13.77 5.17
N GLY A 435 -13.42 14.84 4.87
CA GLY A 435 -14.84 14.99 5.20
C GLY A 435 -15.72 13.87 4.63
N VAL A 436 -15.51 13.49 3.35
CA VAL A 436 -16.19 12.33 2.73
C VAL A 436 -15.77 11.03 3.41
N PHE A 437 -14.48 10.84 3.69
CA PHE A 437 -13.98 9.66 4.39
C PHE A 437 -14.65 9.47 5.76
N TYR A 438 -14.57 10.45 6.66
CA TYR A 438 -15.15 10.31 8.00
C TYR A 438 -16.68 10.27 8.01
N ASN A 439 -17.37 10.98 7.10
CA ASN A 439 -18.83 10.89 7.03
C ASN A 439 -19.29 9.50 6.53
N SER A 440 -18.49 8.79 5.73
CA SER A 440 -18.82 7.43 5.27
C SER A 440 -18.89 6.37 6.37
N PHE A 441 -18.40 6.67 7.58
CA PHE A 441 -18.58 5.85 8.78
C PHE A 441 -19.65 6.41 9.73
N SER A 442 -19.89 7.72 9.68
CA SER A 442 -20.77 8.42 10.63
C SER A 442 -22.24 8.45 10.17
N ALA A 443 -22.46 8.69 8.88
CA ALA A 443 -23.76 8.75 8.22
C ALA A 443 -23.62 8.34 6.73
N PRO A 444 -23.51 7.02 6.43
CA PRO A 444 -23.30 6.54 5.07
C PRO A 444 -24.38 7.03 4.08
N ASP A 445 -25.64 7.01 4.52
CA ASP A 445 -26.80 7.38 3.70
C ASP A 445 -26.78 8.87 3.28
N GLU A 446 -26.21 9.75 4.10
CA GLU A 446 -25.97 11.16 3.71
C GLU A 446 -24.95 11.24 2.58
N VAL A 447 -23.84 10.51 2.70
CA VAL A 447 -22.76 10.56 1.71
C VAL A 447 -23.21 9.96 0.38
N GLU A 448 -24.01 8.91 0.38
CA GLU A 448 -24.58 8.33 -0.84
C GLU A 448 -25.65 9.26 -1.47
N GLY A 449 -26.40 10.02 -0.65
CA GLY A 449 -27.33 11.06 -1.13
C GLY A 449 -26.64 12.28 -1.77
N ASP A 450 -25.42 12.62 -1.33
CA ASP A 450 -24.68 13.80 -1.82
C ASP A 450 -24.30 13.74 -3.32
N SER A 451 -24.12 12.55 -3.88
CA SER A 451 -23.59 12.39 -5.25
C SER A 451 -23.73 10.94 -5.75
N PRO A 452 -24.06 10.72 -7.04
CA PRO A 452 -24.05 9.39 -7.65
C PRO A 452 -22.65 8.80 -7.86
N VAL A 453 -21.58 9.58 -7.62
CA VAL A 453 -20.19 9.09 -7.72
C VAL A 453 -19.83 8.31 -6.44
N PRO A 454 -19.27 7.09 -6.53
CA PRO A 454 -18.94 6.28 -5.36
C PRO A 454 -18.01 6.99 -4.37
N VAL A 455 -18.21 6.73 -3.08
CA VAL A 455 -17.46 7.35 -1.96
C VAL A 455 -15.94 7.30 -2.16
N LYS A 456 -15.39 6.13 -2.53
CA LYS A 456 -13.95 5.95 -2.76
C LYS A 456 -13.44 6.83 -3.90
N ASP A 457 -14.22 7.01 -4.95
CA ASP A 457 -13.78 7.70 -6.16
C ASP A 457 -13.92 9.22 -6.01
N ARG A 458 -14.91 9.71 -5.23
CA ARG A 458 -14.94 11.10 -4.74
C ARG A 458 -13.73 11.44 -3.89
N ILE A 459 -13.33 10.54 -2.98
CA ILE A 459 -12.14 10.73 -2.15
C ILE A 459 -10.88 10.83 -3.04
N LYS A 460 -10.69 9.89 -3.99
CA LYS A 460 -9.60 9.95 -4.98
C LYS A 460 -9.63 11.24 -5.79
N GLN A 461 -10.79 11.64 -6.31
CA GLN A 461 -10.97 12.85 -7.13
C GLN A 461 -10.51 14.10 -6.37
N TYR A 462 -10.99 14.31 -5.14
CA TYR A 462 -10.60 15.46 -4.33
C TYR A 462 -9.11 15.39 -3.92
N HIS A 463 -8.59 14.21 -3.60
CA HIS A 463 -7.16 14.03 -3.31
C HIS A 463 -6.28 14.36 -4.53
N SER A 464 -6.60 13.84 -5.71
CA SER A 464 -5.96 14.21 -6.98
C SER A 464 -5.99 15.73 -7.21
N CYS A 465 -7.15 16.38 -6.99
CA CYS A 465 -7.30 17.83 -7.15
C CYS A 465 -6.42 18.63 -6.16
N ALA A 466 -6.27 18.17 -4.92
CA ALA A 466 -5.32 18.76 -3.97
C ALA A 466 -3.86 18.61 -4.46
N GLY A 467 -3.48 17.43 -4.97
CA GLY A 467 -2.17 17.19 -5.56
C GLY A 467 -1.86 18.12 -6.73
N TRP A 468 -2.81 18.26 -7.67
CA TRP A 468 -2.72 19.21 -8.78
C TRP A 468 -2.60 20.65 -8.33
N ALA A 469 -3.41 21.07 -7.35
CA ALA A 469 -3.36 22.43 -6.80
C ALA A 469 -2.06 22.73 -6.04
N LEU A 470 -1.45 21.75 -5.36
CA LEU A 470 -0.09 21.86 -4.79
C LEU A 470 0.97 22.02 -5.89
N ILE A 471 0.93 21.19 -6.95
CA ILE A 471 1.90 21.23 -8.06
C ILE A 471 1.85 22.59 -8.77
N TRP A 472 0.66 23.05 -9.15
CA TRP A 472 0.46 24.33 -9.84
C TRP A 472 0.64 25.56 -8.94
N GLY A 473 0.34 25.44 -7.65
CA GLY A 473 0.71 26.41 -6.63
C GLY A 473 2.22 26.56 -6.45
N LYS A 474 3.01 25.65 -7.04
CA LYS A 474 4.46 25.53 -6.93
C LYS A 474 4.86 25.31 -5.47
N TYR A 475 4.46 24.19 -4.88
CA TYR A 475 4.75 23.84 -3.48
C TYR A 475 6.24 23.95 -3.06
N SER A 476 7.18 23.92 -4.01
CA SER A 476 8.62 24.21 -3.80
C SER A 476 8.93 25.65 -3.39
N GLN A 477 7.95 26.56 -3.53
CA GLN A 477 7.88 27.91 -2.96
C GLN A 477 6.77 27.92 -1.89
N PRO A 478 6.98 27.24 -0.73
CA PRO A 478 5.92 27.00 0.23
C PRO A 478 5.53 28.27 0.99
N THR A 479 4.24 28.32 1.34
CA THR A 479 3.58 29.34 2.15
C THR A 479 3.02 28.72 3.43
N SER A 480 2.57 29.52 4.38
CA SER A 480 1.91 29.05 5.62
C SER A 480 0.70 28.14 5.35
N ILE A 481 0.03 28.29 4.20
CA ILE A 481 -1.11 27.47 3.78
C ILE A 481 -0.65 26.18 3.06
N THR A 482 0.53 26.19 2.41
CA THR A 482 1.09 25.01 1.72
C THR A 482 1.35 23.87 2.69
N ILE A 483 1.87 24.16 3.88
CA ILE A 483 2.27 23.16 4.88
C ILE A 483 1.11 22.30 5.39
N PRO A 484 0.01 22.85 5.95
CA PRO A 484 -1.11 22.02 6.41
C PRO A 484 -1.77 21.24 5.26
N ALA A 485 -1.85 21.82 4.05
CA ALA A 485 -2.37 21.12 2.88
C ALA A 485 -1.51 19.90 2.51
N PHE A 486 -0.17 20.04 2.55
CA PHE A 486 0.76 18.95 2.26
C PHE A 486 0.77 17.89 3.36
N ILE A 487 0.68 18.28 4.65
CA ILE A 487 0.59 17.32 5.77
C ILE A 487 -0.69 16.47 5.64
N LEU A 488 -1.85 17.08 5.39
CA LEU A 488 -3.09 16.32 5.17
C LEU A 488 -2.99 15.42 3.93
N TYR A 489 -2.36 15.87 2.85
CA TYR A 489 -2.17 15.07 1.63
C TYR A 489 -1.39 13.76 1.90
N VAL A 490 -0.33 13.84 2.72
CA VAL A 490 0.48 12.67 3.12
C VAL A 490 -0.25 11.77 4.12
N GLU A 491 -0.96 12.33 5.11
CA GLU A 491 -1.79 11.55 6.04
C GLU A 491 -2.94 10.83 5.32
N ALA A 492 -3.52 11.47 4.30
CA ALA A 492 -4.58 10.90 3.50
C ALA A 492 -4.09 9.71 2.66
N GLU A 493 -2.98 9.81 1.93
CA GLU A 493 -2.36 8.63 1.27
C GLU A 493 -2.16 7.48 2.26
N LEU A 494 -1.59 7.77 3.43
CA LEU A 494 -1.30 6.78 4.47
C LEU A 494 -2.55 6.08 5.03
N THR A 495 -3.68 6.78 5.04
CA THR A 495 -4.97 6.29 5.55
C THR A 495 -5.79 5.58 4.47
N LEU A 496 -5.71 6.05 3.23
CA LEU A 496 -6.61 5.68 2.14
C LEU A 496 -6.01 4.67 1.14
N ASN A 497 -4.68 4.64 0.99
CA ASN A 497 -4.00 3.98 -0.11
C ASN A 497 -2.80 3.15 0.37
N ARG A 498 -3.07 1.99 0.97
CA ARG A 498 -2.01 1.16 1.58
C ARG A 498 -1.11 0.43 0.57
N ALA A 499 -1.45 0.41 -0.72
CA ALA A 499 -0.51 -0.02 -1.76
C ALA A 499 0.64 1.00 -1.94
N ALA A 500 0.36 2.30 -1.75
CA ALA A 500 1.31 3.39 -1.98
C ALA A 500 2.09 3.84 -0.72
N GLN A 501 2.32 2.96 0.26
CA GLN A 501 3.03 3.35 1.49
C GLN A 501 4.46 3.88 1.26
N MET A 502 5.12 3.48 0.16
CA MET A 502 6.40 4.07 -0.26
C MET A 502 6.26 5.55 -0.69
N ASN A 503 5.15 5.92 -1.32
CA ASN A 503 4.87 7.32 -1.67
C ASN A 503 4.66 8.15 -0.41
N CYS A 504 4.00 7.61 0.61
CA CYS A 504 3.85 8.26 1.92
C CYS A 504 5.23 8.61 2.53
N TYR A 505 6.18 7.67 2.48
CA TYR A 505 7.54 7.84 2.98
C TYR A 505 8.31 8.92 2.21
N ILE A 506 8.28 8.87 0.87
CA ILE A 506 8.94 9.85 0.00
C ILE A 506 8.34 11.26 0.22
N LEU A 507 7.01 11.37 0.25
CA LEU A 507 6.31 12.64 0.39
C LEU A 507 6.42 13.23 1.81
N SER A 508 6.49 12.40 2.85
CA SER A 508 6.88 12.85 4.19
C SER A 508 8.23 13.56 4.16
N GLY A 509 9.24 12.93 3.54
CA GLY A 509 10.57 13.53 3.39
C GLY A 509 10.59 14.81 2.55
N VAL A 510 9.70 14.95 1.58
CA VAL A 510 9.49 16.23 0.86
C VAL A 510 8.87 17.28 1.78
N CYS A 511 7.81 16.93 2.52
CA CYS A 511 7.11 17.82 3.44
C CYS A 511 8.06 18.39 4.51
N VAL A 512 8.81 17.52 5.19
CA VAL A 512 9.81 17.93 6.20
C VAL A 512 10.85 18.86 5.59
N ARG A 513 11.32 18.63 4.35
CA ARG A 513 12.26 19.53 3.67
C ARG A 513 11.67 20.91 3.33
N LEU A 514 10.39 21.00 2.99
CA LEU A 514 9.69 22.29 2.82
C LEU A 514 9.58 23.04 4.16
N MET A 515 9.30 22.31 5.24
CA MET A 515 9.21 22.87 6.60
C MET A 515 10.58 23.32 7.13
N LEU A 516 11.66 22.58 6.83
CA LEU A 516 13.04 23.01 7.08
C LEU A 516 13.36 24.32 6.36
N LYS A 517 13.00 24.44 5.07
CA LYS A 517 13.17 25.67 4.28
C LYS A 517 12.42 26.87 4.88
N MET A 518 11.30 26.64 5.57
CA MET A 518 10.52 27.67 6.26
C MET A 518 10.91 27.89 7.74
N GLY A 519 11.94 27.18 8.24
CA GLY A 519 12.44 27.33 9.61
C GLY A 519 11.62 26.64 10.72
N PHE A 520 10.66 25.76 10.39
CA PHE A 520 9.75 25.13 11.38
C PHE A 520 10.45 24.22 12.41
N HIS A 521 11.69 23.82 12.13
CA HIS A 521 12.54 23.05 13.05
C HIS A 521 13.17 23.90 14.16
N ARG A 522 13.07 25.23 14.08
CA ARG A 522 13.46 26.16 15.14
C ARG A 522 12.22 26.73 15.81
N ASP A 523 12.29 26.84 17.14
CA ASP A 523 11.17 27.32 17.92
C ASP A 523 10.88 28.81 17.60
N PRO A 524 9.62 29.17 17.36
CA PRO A 524 9.22 30.56 17.08
C PRO A 524 9.66 31.58 18.13
N SER A 525 9.90 31.20 19.38
CA SER A 525 10.46 32.09 20.41
C SER A 525 11.87 32.61 20.09
N GLN A 526 12.62 31.90 19.25
CA GLN A 526 14.00 32.23 18.85
C GLN A 526 14.06 32.98 17.50
N LEU A 527 12.91 33.25 16.87
CA LEU A 527 12.82 33.77 15.51
C LEU A 527 12.15 35.14 15.46
N ALA A 528 12.84 36.12 14.89
CA ALA A 528 12.28 37.46 14.67
C ALA A 528 11.13 37.44 13.64
N ASN A 529 10.20 38.38 13.78
CA ASN A 529 9.09 38.64 12.85
C ASN A 529 8.06 37.50 12.70
N ILE A 530 7.93 36.60 13.68
CA ILE A 530 6.84 35.60 13.75
C ILE A 530 5.81 36.07 14.79
N SER A 531 4.52 36.04 14.45
CA SER A 531 3.45 36.38 15.40
C SER A 531 3.20 35.23 16.40
N PRO A 532 2.63 35.48 17.60
CA PRO A 532 2.36 34.41 18.56
C PRO A 532 1.40 33.35 17.99
N PHE A 533 0.40 33.79 17.21
CA PHE A 533 -0.49 32.94 16.43
C PHE A 533 0.26 32.04 15.44
N GLU A 534 1.11 32.63 14.59
CA GLU A 534 1.89 31.88 13.62
C GLU A 534 2.86 30.92 14.32
N GLY A 535 3.40 31.30 15.48
CA GLY A 535 4.28 30.48 16.30
C GLY A 535 3.60 29.22 16.83
N GLU A 536 2.41 29.35 17.42
CA GLU A 536 1.62 28.19 17.88
C GLU A 536 1.24 27.27 16.71
N MET A 537 0.80 27.84 15.58
CA MET A 537 0.47 27.04 14.39
C MET A 537 1.70 26.34 13.78
N ARG A 538 2.88 26.96 13.82
CA ARG A 538 4.16 26.34 13.44
C ARG A 538 4.52 25.16 14.35
N ARG A 539 4.39 25.30 15.67
CA ARG A 539 4.61 24.19 16.63
C ARG A 539 3.65 23.03 16.40
N ARG A 540 2.37 23.31 16.20
CA ARG A 540 1.33 22.31 15.87
C ARG A 540 1.67 21.56 14.58
N GLN A 541 1.95 22.27 13.50
CA GLN A 541 2.32 21.68 12.20
C GLN A 541 3.63 20.89 12.27
N TRP A 542 4.68 21.42 12.89
CA TRP A 542 5.98 20.72 13.02
C TRP A 542 5.88 19.41 13.80
N ASN A 543 5.24 19.43 14.97
CA ASN A 543 5.08 18.21 15.76
C ASN A 543 4.21 17.18 15.01
N MET A 544 3.12 17.58 14.34
CA MET A 544 2.32 16.65 13.54
C MET A 544 3.13 16.02 12.38
N ALA A 545 3.88 16.83 11.62
CA ALA A 545 4.73 16.30 10.54
C ALA A 545 5.80 15.33 11.08
N ALA A 546 6.38 15.63 12.24
CA ALA A 546 7.31 14.74 12.92
C ALA A 546 6.67 13.42 13.38
N GLN A 547 5.40 13.44 13.82
CA GLN A 547 4.67 12.20 14.12
C GLN A 547 4.44 11.35 12.87
N VAL A 548 4.09 11.98 11.73
CA VAL A 548 3.88 11.28 10.45
C VAL A 548 5.18 10.63 9.97
N ASP A 549 6.29 11.38 9.90
CA ASP A 549 7.56 10.87 9.39
C ASP A 549 8.07 9.66 10.19
N LEU A 550 8.04 9.75 11.53
CA LEU A 550 8.50 8.68 12.40
C LEU A 550 7.63 7.42 12.26
N LEU A 551 6.30 7.57 12.23
CA LEU A 551 5.39 6.42 12.08
C LEU A 551 5.55 5.76 10.70
N VAL A 552 5.52 6.54 9.62
CA VAL A 552 5.65 6.02 8.24
C VAL A 552 6.99 5.31 8.04
N SER A 553 8.09 5.93 8.46
CA SER A 553 9.43 5.34 8.36
C SER A 553 9.52 4.01 9.11
N PHE A 554 9.06 3.98 10.37
CA PHE A 554 9.02 2.75 11.16
C PHE A 554 8.18 1.65 10.50
N HIS A 555 6.99 1.98 9.98
CA HIS A 555 6.13 1.00 9.31
C HIS A 555 6.72 0.45 8.01
N MET A 556 7.52 1.24 7.29
CA MET A 556 8.31 0.79 6.11
C MET A 556 9.58 0.02 6.47
N GLY A 557 9.96 -0.08 7.74
CA GLY A 557 11.23 -0.65 8.14
C GLY A 557 12.43 0.22 7.78
N LEU A 558 12.24 1.55 7.74
CA LEU A 558 13.24 2.53 7.33
C LEU A 558 13.53 3.54 8.47
N PRO A 559 14.74 4.11 8.55
CA PRO A 559 15.06 5.14 9.54
C PRO A 559 14.35 6.46 9.20
N SER A 560 13.74 7.11 10.19
CA SER A 560 13.17 8.45 10.05
C SER A 560 14.27 9.50 9.90
N MET A 561 14.06 10.47 9.00
CA MET A 561 15.06 11.52 8.74
C MET A 561 15.22 12.50 9.90
N LEU A 562 14.27 12.55 10.84
CA LEU A 562 14.33 13.36 12.05
C LEU A 562 15.54 13.03 12.93
N SER A 563 16.06 11.79 12.88
CA SER A 563 17.24 11.41 13.66
C SER A 563 18.53 12.13 13.24
N GLY A 564 18.54 12.77 12.08
CA GLY A 564 19.63 13.60 11.58
C GLY A 564 19.31 15.11 11.56
N ILE A 565 18.22 15.53 12.20
CA ILE A 565 17.77 16.93 12.23
C ILE A 565 17.81 17.42 13.68
N GLU A 566 18.67 18.39 13.95
CA GLU A 566 18.56 19.18 15.18
C GLU A 566 17.31 20.05 15.12
N SER A 567 16.47 19.99 16.15
CA SER A 567 15.27 20.80 16.28
C SER A 567 15.00 21.12 17.75
N ASP A 568 14.78 22.39 18.03
CA ASP A 568 14.48 22.93 19.36
C ASP A 568 12.99 23.30 19.54
N THR A 569 12.17 23.16 18.47
CA THR A 569 10.73 23.43 18.47
C THR A 569 9.98 22.73 19.62
N GLU A 570 9.31 23.53 20.44
CA GLU A 570 8.57 23.06 21.61
C GLU A 570 7.30 22.28 21.22
N LEU A 571 6.62 21.74 22.24
CA LEU A 571 5.27 21.21 22.07
C LEU A 571 4.26 22.38 21.97
N PRO A 572 3.14 22.20 21.25
CA PRO A 572 2.00 23.12 21.28
C PRO A 572 1.49 23.42 22.69
N ARG A 573 0.91 24.60 22.91
CA ARG A 573 0.25 24.91 24.19
C ARG A 573 -1.06 24.13 24.35
N ASN A 574 -1.44 23.81 25.60
CA ASN A 574 -2.71 23.16 25.94
C ASN A 574 -3.87 24.18 25.87
N LEU A 575 -4.20 24.59 24.64
CA LEU A 575 -5.17 25.62 24.27
C LEU A 575 -6.19 25.08 23.25
N GLU A 576 -7.41 25.57 23.33
CA GLU A 576 -8.42 25.42 22.29
C GLU A 576 -8.21 26.48 21.20
N ASP A 577 -8.78 26.26 20.02
CA ASP A 577 -8.70 27.24 18.92
C ASP A 577 -9.43 28.55 19.28
N ASP A 578 -10.54 28.49 20.00
CA ASP A 578 -11.32 29.69 20.37
C ASP A 578 -10.63 30.58 21.45
N ASP A 579 -9.43 30.20 21.94
CA ASP A 579 -8.64 30.99 22.91
C ASP A 579 -7.78 32.10 22.26
N PHE A 580 -7.47 32.01 20.97
CA PHE A 580 -6.48 32.86 20.31
C PHE A 580 -6.81 33.10 18.82
N ASP A 581 -6.26 34.17 18.24
CA ASP A 581 -6.51 34.48 16.84
C ASP A 581 -5.32 35.21 16.18
N GLU A 582 -5.46 35.51 14.89
CA GLU A 582 -4.46 36.18 14.05
C GLU A 582 -4.01 37.56 14.57
N ASN A 583 -4.76 38.16 15.51
CA ASN A 583 -4.48 39.49 16.10
C ASN A 583 -3.84 39.41 17.49
N CYS A 584 -3.66 38.21 18.07
CA CYS A 584 -3.11 38.07 19.42
C CYS A 584 -1.65 38.59 19.49
N LYS A 585 -1.37 39.43 20.50
CA LYS A 585 -0.03 39.99 20.75
C LYS A 585 0.84 39.08 21.63
N GLU A 586 0.21 38.24 22.44
CA GLU A 586 0.81 37.18 23.23
C GLU A 586 -0.16 35.99 23.25
N LEU A 587 0.35 34.76 23.38
CA LEU A 587 -0.49 33.58 23.56
C LEU A 587 -0.97 33.47 25.02
N PRO A 588 -2.24 33.10 25.27
CA PRO A 588 -2.74 32.88 26.62
C PRO A 588 -2.01 31.74 27.34
N LEU A 589 -2.13 31.72 28.68
CA LEU A 589 -1.54 30.68 29.51
C LEU A 589 -2.15 29.30 29.17
N PRO A 590 -1.34 28.24 29.00
CA PRO A 590 -1.85 26.90 28.73
C PRO A 590 -2.70 26.39 29.90
N ARG A 591 -3.78 25.65 29.60
CA ARG A 591 -4.56 24.97 30.66
C ARG A 591 -3.71 23.87 31.32
N PRO A 592 -3.91 23.58 32.63
CA PRO A 592 -3.26 22.45 33.29
C PRO A 592 -3.51 21.13 32.54
N GLU A 593 -2.54 20.21 32.57
CA GLU A 593 -2.66 18.93 31.84
C GLU A 593 -3.76 18.00 32.41
N SER A 594 -4.22 18.29 33.64
CA SER A 594 -5.41 17.68 34.23
C SER A 594 -6.73 18.11 33.59
N VAL A 595 -6.72 19.06 32.64
CA VAL A 595 -7.89 19.53 31.89
C VAL A 595 -7.74 19.07 30.44
N TYR A 596 -8.73 18.28 29.97
CA TYR A 596 -8.82 17.91 28.56
C TYR A 596 -8.97 19.16 27.69
N THR A 597 -8.12 19.27 26.67
CA THR A 597 -8.33 20.13 25.51
C THR A 597 -8.14 19.30 24.24
N PHE A 598 -8.51 19.85 23.09
CA PHE A 598 -8.20 19.26 21.79
C PHE A 598 -6.69 18.99 21.59
N MET A 599 -5.81 19.71 22.27
CA MET A 599 -4.35 19.51 22.22
C MET A 599 -3.79 18.44 23.16
N THR A 600 -4.56 17.97 24.16
CA THR A 600 -4.06 17.01 25.16
C THR A 600 -3.52 15.73 24.50
N TYR A 601 -4.30 15.10 23.63
CA TYR A 601 -3.85 13.89 22.91
C TYR A 601 -2.61 14.14 22.04
N ALA A 602 -2.58 15.25 21.28
CA ALA A 602 -1.46 15.58 20.41
C ALA A 602 -0.17 15.78 21.20
N ASN A 603 -0.23 16.40 22.38
CA ASN A 603 0.92 16.66 23.24
C ASN A 603 1.48 15.38 23.89
N HIS A 604 0.65 14.57 24.56
CA HIS A 604 1.13 13.31 25.16
C HIS A 604 1.58 12.29 24.10
N LYS A 605 0.91 12.22 22.93
CA LYS A 605 1.37 11.41 21.80
C LYS A 605 2.72 11.86 21.26
N SER A 606 2.97 13.18 21.17
CA SER A 606 4.26 13.73 20.75
C SER A 606 5.38 13.39 21.75
N ARG A 607 5.10 13.43 23.06
CA ARG A 607 6.06 13.01 24.10
C ARG A 607 6.44 11.54 23.97
N LEU A 608 5.45 10.65 23.90
CA LEU A 608 5.67 9.21 23.70
C LEU A 608 6.41 8.94 22.37
N LEU A 609 6.09 9.64 21.28
CA LEU A 609 6.80 9.50 19.99
C LEU A 609 8.25 9.99 20.04
N ARG A 610 8.57 11.04 20.80
CA ARG A 610 9.96 11.49 21.03
C ARG A 610 10.81 10.40 21.75
N ILE A 611 10.20 9.51 22.54
CA ILE A 611 10.88 8.33 23.12
C ILE A 611 10.89 7.16 22.13
N PHE A 612 9.76 6.88 21.46
CA PHE A 612 9.66 5.84 20.43
C PHE A 612 10.67 6.04 19.31
N GLY A 613 11.00 7.28 18.93
CA GLY A 613 12.04 7.58 17.94
C GLY A 613 13.42 7.04 18.32
N LYS A 614 13.79 7.14 19.60
CA LYS A 614 15.04 6.59 20.15
C LYS A 614 15.02 5.06 20.14
N ILE A 615 13.87 4.46 20.50
CA ILE A 615 13.66 3.01 20.46
C ILE A 615 13.74 2.47 19.02
N ALA A 616 13.14 3.17 18.05
CA ALA A 616 13.19 2.82 16.63
C ALA A 616 14.62 2.95 16.08
N GLN A 617 15.33 4.04 16.39
CA GLN A 617 16.75 4.22 16.04
C GLN A 617 17.62 3.08 16.59
N GLN A 618 17.42 2.70 17.86
CA GLN A 618 18.11 1.57 18.49
C GLN A 618 17.71 0.20 17.88
N ALA A 619 16.50 0.06 17.35
CA ALA A 619 16.06 -1.12 16.59
C ALA A 619 16.63 -1.18 15.16
N HIS A 620 17.12 -0.05 14.63
CA HIS A 620 17.90 0.06 13.40
C HIS A 620 19.42 -0.03 13.59
N SER A 621 19.91 -0.04 14.84
CA SER A 621 21.34 -0.07 15.13
C SER A 621 22.02 -1.35 14.64
N LEU A 622 23.14 -1.21 13.94
CA LEU A 622 23.97 -2.33 13.47
C LEU A 622 24.70 -3.04 14.63
N THR A 623 25.01 -2.31 15.70
CA THR A 623 25.55 -2.83 16.96
C THR A 623 24.41 -3.03 17.96
N PRO A 624 24.33 -4.17 18.66
CA PRO A 624 23.39 -4.32 19.77
C PRO A 624 23.66 -3.28 20.87
N PRO A 625 22.63 -2.62 21.42
CA PRO A 625 22.76 -1.82 22.63
C PRO A 625 23.13 -2.71 23.83
N SER A 626 23.76 -2.13 24.85
CA SER A 626 23.89 -2.79 26.15
C SER A 626 22.53 -2.94 26.84
N TYR A 627 22.38 -3.94 27.70
CA TYR A 627 21.10 -4.17 28.38
C TYR A 627 20.69 -3.00 29.28
N SER A 628 21.67 -2.31 29.87
CA SER A 628 21.45 -1.07 30.62
C SER A 628 20.80 0.04 29.79
N GLU A 629 21.13 0.17 28.50
CA GLU A 629 20.55 1.20 27.62
C GLU A 629 19.12 0.84 27.21
N VAL A 630 18.84 -0.46 27.02
CA VAL A 630 17.47 -0.97 26.81
C VAL A 630 16.59 -0.65 28.03
N LEU A 631 17.06 -0.97 29.24
CA LEU A 631 16.33 -0.65 30.48
C LEU A 631 16.18 0.86 30.70
N ARG A 632 17.19 1.67 30.35
CA ARG A 632 17.12 3.14 30.42
C ARG A 632 16.02 3.70 29.50
N LEU A 633 15.85 3.13 28.30
CA LEU A 633 14.77 3.52 27.39
C LEU A 633 13.39 3.01 27.82
N ASP A 634 13.30 1.83 28.45
CA ASP A 634 12.02 1.33 29.00
C ASP A 634 11.57 2.18 30.19
N ASN A 635 12.47 2.50 31.12
CA ASN A 635 12.21 3.38 32.25
C ASN A 635 11.72 4.76 31.79
N LEU A 636 12.39 5.37 30.80
CA LEU A 636 12.00 6.68 30.25
C LEU A 636 10.67 6.63 29.50
N LEU A 637 10.35 5.51 28.85
CA LEU A 637 9.05 5.30 28.21
C LEU A 637 7.92 5.14 29.26
N THR A 638 8.17 4.38 30.33
CA THR A 638 7.24 4.21 31.45
C THR A 638 7.05 5.50 32.25
N GLU A 639 8.10 6.27 32.50
CA GLU A 639 8.01 7.61 33.08
C GLU A 639 7.15 8.55 32.21
N THR A 640 7.35 8.53 30.89
CA THR A 640 6.53 9.32 29.96
C THR A 640 5.07 8.87 29.93
N TRP A 641 4.80 7.59 30.16
CA TRP A 641 3.45 7.00 30.25
C TRP A 641 2.76 7.28 31.60
N ASN A 642 3.50 7.30 32.70
CA ASN A 642 2.99 7.66 34.03
C ASN A 642 2.64 9.16 34.14
N ASN A 643 3.21 9.99 33.27
CA ASN A 643 2.87 11.40 33.09
C ASN A 643 1.69 11.63 32.10
N VAL A 644 0.92 10.60 31.77
CA VAL A 644 -0.34 10.72 31.01
C VAL A 644 -1.50 10.94 32.01
N PRO A 645 -2.38 11.95 31.82
CA PRO A 645 -3.47 12.23 32.75
C PRO A 645 -4.41 11.03 32.91
N PRO A 646 -4.93 10.73 34.12
CA PRO A 646 -5.72 9.51 34.35
C PRO A 646 -6.96 9.34 33.46
N PHE A 647 -7.59 10.44 33.00
CA PHE A 647 -8.72 10.39 32.06
C PHE A 647 -8.33 9.97 30.62
N MET A 648 -7.03 9.87 30.32
CA MET A 648 -6.45 9.42 29.05
C MET A 648 -5.95 7.96 29.10
N TYR A 649 -6.10 7.25 30.22
CA TYR A 649 -5.93 5.79 30.25
C TYR A 649 -7.15 5.06 29.67
N VAL A 650 -6.93 3.85 29.14
CA VAL A 650 -7.99 2.99 28.62
C VAL A 650 -8.84 2.45 29.77
N LYS A 651 -10.16 2.38 29.57
CA LYS A 651 -11.17 1.87 30.51
C LYS A 651 -11.91 0.68 29.88
N PRO A 652 -12.69 -0.11 30.65
CA PRO A 652 -13.73 -0.97 30.08
C PRO A 652 -14.69 -0.14 29.20
N LEU A 653 -15.24 -0.72 28.14
CA LEU A 653 -16.19 -0.01 27.27
C LEU A 653 -17.53 0.24 27.98
N GLU A 654 -17.82 -0.58 28.98
CA GLU A 654 -18.94 -0.55 29.88
C GLU A 654 -18.92 0.69 30.78
N GLU A 655 -17.72 1.21 31.10
CA GLU A 655 -17.51 2.47 31.83
C GLU A 655 -17.49 3.70 30.92
N CYS A 656 -17.41 3.51 29.59
CA CYS A 656 -17.36 4.60 28.61
C CYS A 656 -18.75 5.12 28.18
N VAL A 657 -19.82 4.73 28.89
CA VAL A 657 -21.20 5.12 28.56
C VAL A 657 -21.38 6.63 28.76
N GLY A 658 -21.74 7.33 27.67
CA GLY A 658 -21.89 8.79 27.67
C GLY A 658 -20.57 9.56 27.48
N GLU A 659 -19.42 8.87 27.42
CA GLU A 659 -18.18 9.49 26.97
C GLU A 659 -18.15 9.63 25.43
N GLU A 660 -17.44 10.65 24.98
CA GLU A 660 -17.27 10.98 23.57
C GLU A 660 -16.41 9.93 22.82
N PRO A 661 -16.85 9.38 21.67
CA PRO A 661 -16.13 8.31 20.96
C PRO A 661 -14.67 8.65 20.63
N HIS A 662 -14.38 9.92 20.31
CA HIS A 662 -13.02 10.37 19.99
C HIS A 662 -12.07 10.27 21.20
N LEU A 663 -12.54 10.50 22.43
CA LEU A 663 -11.73 10.34 23.65
C LEU A 663 -11.34 8.87 23.86
N ILE A 664 -12.28 7.95 23.64
CA ILE A 664 -12.05 6.49 23.72
C ILE A 664 -10.97 6.07 22.72
N LEU A 665 -11.05 6.55 21.47
CA LEU A 665 -10.02 6.29 20.45
C LEU A 665 -8.65 6.90 20.80
N GLN A 666 -8.62 8.08 21.39
CA GLN A 666 -7.39 8.73 21.83
C GLN A 666 -6.69 7.94 22.95
N ARG A 667 -7.44 7.38 23.92
CA ARG A 667 -6.91 6.48 24.96
C ARG A 667 -6.24 5.25 24.34
N PHE A 668 -6.96 4.53 23.47
CA PHE A 668 -6.38 3.39 22.74
C PHE A 668 -5.16 3.78 21.91
N GLY A 669 -5.15 4.99 21.31
CA GLY A 669 -4.02 5.51 20.55
C GLY A 669 -2.75 5.74 21.38
N LEU A 670 -2.87 6.32 22.58
CA LEU A 670 -1.72 6.51 23.48
C LEU A 670 -1.22 5.18 24.05
N ALA A 671 -2.14 4.32 24.53
CA ALA A 671 -1.78 3.03 25.12
C ALA A 671 -1.14 2.09 24.08
N SER A 672 -1.67 2.04 22.85
CA SER A 672 -1.08 1.22 21.79
C SER A 672 0.34 1.70 21.43
N LEU A 673 0.59 3.01 21.43
CA LEU A 673 1.94 3.57 21.20
C LEU A 673 2.92 3.19 22.33
N TYR A 674 2.48 3.20 23.59
CA TYR A 674 3.27 2.75 24.74
C TYR A 674 3.68 1.27 24.59
N HIS A 675 2.72 0.36 24.44
CA HIS A 675 3.01 -1.07 24.29
C HIS A 675 3.78 -1.39 22.99
N LYS A 676 3.53 -0.67 21.87
CA LYS A 676 4.34 -0.73 20.65
C LYS A 676 5.82 -0.43 20.94
N GLY A 677 6.10 0.60 21.73
CA GLY A 677 7.46 0.94 22.16
C GLY A 677 8.14 -0.23 22.88
N ARG A 678 7.47 -0.81 23.87
CA ARG A 678 8.01 -1.94 24.65
C ARG A 678 8.19 -3.21 23.81
N CYS A 679 7.23 -3.52 22.94
CA CYS A 679 7.33 -4.58 21.93
C CYS A 679 8.57 -4.41 21.03
N VAL A 680 8.79 -3.22 20.47
CA VAL A 680 9.95 -2.96 19.57
C VAL A 680 11.28 -3.02 20.33
N LEU A 681 11.29 -2.51 21.57
CA LEU A 681 12.45 -2.44 22.45
C LEU A 681 12.94 -3.83 22.88
N HIS A 682 12.03 -4.67 23.40
CA HIS A 682 12.37 -5.91 24.10
C HIS A 682 12.32 -7.18 23.23
N ARG A 683 11.65 -7.18 22.06
CA ARG A 683 11.51 -8.37 21.20
C ARG A 683 12.81 -9.11 20.84
N ARG A 684 13.96 -8.43 20.87
CA ARG A 684 15.27 -9.04 20.64
C ARG A 684 15.62 -10.15 21.66
N TYR A 685 15.09 -10.07 22.88
CA TYR A 685 15.35 -11.02 23.97
C TYR A 685 14.45 -12.27 23.93
N LEU A 686 13.52 -12.34 22.97
CA LEU A 686 12.65 -13.50 22.71
C LEU A 686 13.31 -14.56 21.81
N ILE A 687 14.42 -14.22 21.13
CA ILE A 687 15.11 -15.06 20.13
C ILE A 687 16.56 -15.36 20.51
N GLU A 688 16.88 -15.31 21.80
CA GLU A 688 18.20 -15.71 22.31
C GLU A 688 18.37 -17.23 22.21
N ALA A 689 19.44 -17.69 21.55
CA ALA A 689 19.74 -19.13 21.42
C ALA A 689 20.05 -19.82 22.76
N VAL A 690 20.43 -19.05 23.78
CA VAL A 690 20.47 -19.47 25.18
C VAL A 690 19.82 -18.33 25.99
N PRO A 691 18.60 -18.51 26.52
CA PRO A 691 17.94 -17.50 27.34
C PRO A 691 18.74 -17.22 28.61
N LYS A 692 19.12 -15.97 28.84
CA LYS A 692 19.80 -15.57 30.08
C LYS A 692 18.79 -15.06 31.12
N PRO A 693 18.81 -15.49 32.40
CA PRO A 693 17.86 -15.00 33.42
C PRO A 693 17.84 -13.48 33.60
N GLU A 694 18.97 -12.79 33.35
CA GLU A 694 19.04 -11.31 33.38
C GLU A 694 18.05 -10.63 32.41
N HIS A 695 17.58 -11.33 31.37
CA HIS A 695 16.65 -10.80 30.37
C HIS A 695 15.18 -11.24 30.55
N ASP A 696 14.85 -11.99 31.62
CA ASP A 696 13.47 -12.48 31.89
C ASP A 696 12.47 -11.32 31.99
N TYR A 697 12.88 -10.20 32.60
CA TYR A 697 12.10 -8.97 32.63
C TYR A 697 11.67 -8.55 31.22
N SER A 698 12.62 -8.39 30.29
CA SER A 698 12.34 -7.96 28.92
C SER A 698 11.47 -8.95 28.15
N ARG A 699 11.65 -10.27 28.34
CA ARG A 699 10.75 -11.27 27.73
C ARG A 699 9.32 -11.10 28.20
N ASN A 700 9.12 -10.98 29.52
CA ASN A 700 7.80 -10.76 30.11
C ASN A 700 7.18 -9.42 29.66
N GLN A 701 7.91 -8.30 29.71
CA GLN A 701 7.37 -7.00 29.26
C GLN A 701 7.01 -6.98 27.76
N CYS A 702 7.72 -7.74 26.92
CA CYS A 702 7.39 -7.87 25.49
C CYS A 702 6.11 -8.70 25.28
N LEU A 703 5.99 -9.84 25.98
CA LEU A 703 4.83 -10.73 25.92
C LEU A 703 3.57 -10.04 26.47
N ASP A 704 3.67 -9.41 27.63
CA ASP A 704 2.56 -8.72 28.30
C ASP A 704 2.10 -7.50 27.46
N SER A 705 3.01 -6.82 26.77
CA SER A 705 2.66 -5.74 25.82
C SER A 705 2.03 -6.24 24.52
N ALA A 706 2.49 -7.37 23.97
CA ALA A 706 1.92 -7.96 22.76
C ALA A 706 0.51 -8.54 23.01
N THR A 707 0.29 -9.20 24.15
CA THR A 707 -1.06 -9.65 24.53
C THR A 707 -2.01 -8.47 24.76
N THR A 708 -1.56 -7.40 25.41
CA THR A 708 -2.37 -6.19 25.65
C THR A 708 -2.76 -5.49 24.34
N LEU A 709 -1.85 -5.38 23.36
CA LEU A 709 -2.18 -4.84 22.03
C LEU A 709 -3.28 -5.64 21.31
N LEU A 710 -3.27 -6.97 21.36
CA LEU A 710 -4.36 -7.78 20.80
C LEU A 710 -5.65 -7.72 21.63
N GLY A 711 -5.54 -7.48 22.94
CA GLY A 711 -6.68 -7.12 23.80
C GLY A 711 -7.35 -5.82 23.34
N PHE A 712 -6.56 -4.78 23.07
CA PHE A 712 -7.06 -3.51 22.52
C PHE A 712 -7.65 -3.67 21.12
N GLN A 713 -7.09 -4.52 20.24
CA GLN A 713 -7.70 -4.87 18.95
C GLN A 713 -9.09 -5.47 19.14
N HIS A 714 -9.24 -6.41 20.08
CA HIS A 714 -10.51 -7.08 20.36
C HIS A 714 -11.55 -6.13 20.96
N ALA A 715 -11.18 -5.33 21.96
CA ALA A 715 -12.07 -4.34 22.57
C ALA A 715 -12.47 -3.27 21.56
N SER A 716 -11.53 -2.70 20.80
CA SER A 716 -11.83 -1.72 19.75
C SER A 716 -12.80 -2.30 18.70
N TRP A 717 -12.59 -3.56 18.29
CA TRP A 717 -13.49 -4.25 17.37
C TRP A 717 -14.91 -4.45 17.95
N LEU A 718 -15.03 -4.83 19.23
CA LEU A 718 -16.31 -4.93 19.93
C LEU A 718 -17.03 -3.58 20.01
N GLY A 719 -16.32 -2.52 20.42
CA GLY A 719 -16.85 -1.16 20.46
C GLY A 719 -17.31 -0.66 19.09
N CYS A 720 -16.67 -1.11 18.00
CA CYS A 720 -17.00 -0.77 16.62
C CYS A 720 -18.15 -1.61 16.01
N GLN A 721 -18.77 -2.54 16.74
CA GLN A 721 -19.93 -3.27 16.21
C GLN A 721 -21.17 -2.36 16.09
N PRO A 722 -22.10 -2.64 15.16
CA PRO A 722 -23.33 -1.87 15.01
C PRO A 722 -24.13 -1.81 16.33
N GLY A 723 -24.44 -0.61 16.80
CA GLY A 723 -25.13 -0.35 18.07
C GLY A 723 -24.22 -0.02 19.26
N ASN A 724 -22.91 -0.29 19.17
CA ASN A 724 -21.95 -0.02 20.25
C ASN A 724 -21.30 1.38 20.13
N VAL A 725 -20.63 1.82 21.19
CA VAL A 725 -20.16 3.22 21.39
C VAL A 725 -19.21 3.75 20.31
N LEU A 726 -18.47 2.89 19.59
CA LEU A 726 -17.59 3.26 18.48
C LEU A 726 -18.14 2.86 17.10
N GLY A 727 -19.40 2.44 16.98
CA GLY A 727 -19.98 1.91 15.73
C GLY A 727 -19.87 2.89 14.54
N ARG A 728 -19.98 4.20 14.81
CA ARG A 728 -19.79 5.30 13.83
C ARG A 728 -18.32 5.69 13.59
N SER A 729 -17.38 5.06 14.27
CA SER A 729 -15.96 5.40 14.27
C SER A 729 -15.06 4.21 13.90
N SER A 730 -15.64 3.20 13.23
CA SER A 730 -14.98 1.97 12.80
C SER A 730 -13.82 2.17 11.82
N TRP A 731 -13.63 3.38 11.28
CA TRP A 731 -12.42 3.80 10.56
C TRP A 731 -11.12 3.57 11.36
N PHE A 732 -11.20 3.60 12.69
CA PHE A 732 -10.07 3.31 13.57
C PHE A 732 -9.53 1.88 13.39
N MET A 733 -10.41 0.90 13.14
CA MET A 733 -10.03 -0.49 12.86
C MET A 733 -9.36 -0.66 11.49
N SER A 734 -9.47 0.32 10.60
CA SER A 734 -8.75 0.43 9.34
C SER A 734 -7.61 1.48 9.36
N SER A 735 -7.19 1.94 10.55
CA SER A 735 -6.11 2.93 10.72
C SER A 735 -4.72 2.28 10.92
N LEU A 736 -3.68 3.11 11.16
CA LEU A 736 -2.31 2.66 11.42
C LEU A 736 -2.20 1.59 12.52
N ALA A 737 -3.11 1.57 13.50
CA ALA A 737 -3.15 0.58 14.59
C ALA A 737 -3.11 -0.88 14.10
N VAL A 738 -3.60 -1.17 12.89
CA VAL A 738 -3.51 -2.50 12.25
C VAL A 738 -2.08 -3.03 12.16
N HIS A 739 -1.09 -2.16 11.91
CA HIS A 739 0.31 -2.57 11.88
C HIS A 739 0.88 -2.89 13.27
N ASP A 740 0.34 -2.27 14.32
CA ASP A 740 0.75 -2.48 15.71
C ASP A 740 0.16 -3.78 16.26
N PHE A 741 -1.09 -4.09 15.88
CA PHE A 741 -1.71 -5.40 16.11
C PHE A 741 -1.01 -6.52 15.31
N MET A 742 -0.58 -6.26 14.07
CA MET A 742 0.24 -7.20 13.31
C MET A 742 1.59 -7.48 14.01
N LEU A 743 2.31 -6.43 14.43
CA LEU A 743 3.55 -6.59 15.20
C LEU A 743 3.33 -7.43 16.47
N ALA A 744 2.24 -7.19 17.20
CA ALA A 744 1.87 -7.97 18.38
C ALA A 744 1.61 -9.46 18.04
N ALA A 745 0.80 -9.75 17.02
CA ALA A 745 0.53 -11.13 16.58
C ALA A 745 1.80 -11.86 16.12
N MET A 746 2.74 -11.15 15.48
CA MET A 746 4.04 -11.70 15.08
C MET A 746 4.97 -11.96 16.28
N ILE A 747 4.92 -11.12 17.32
CA ILE A 747 5.64 -11.38 18.58
C ILE A 747 5.06 -12.64 19.26
N LEU A 748 3.74 -12.80 19.33
CA LEU A 748 3.13 -14.01 19.90
C LEU A 748 3.45 -15.26 19.07
N TYR A 749 3.51 -15.15 17.74
CA TYR A 749 3.95 -16.24 16.85
C TYR A 749 5.37 -16.71 17.18
N LEU A 750 6.34 -15.79 17.34
CA LEU A 750 7.71 -16.15 17.75
C LEU A 750 7.76 -16.79 19.15
N ILE A 751 6.95 -16.31 20.09
CA ILE A 751 6.89 -16.87 21.46
C ILE A 751 6.35 -18.30 21.45
N VAL A 752 5.30 -18.57 20.66
CA VAL A 752 4.76 -19.94 20.51
C VAL A 752 5.76 -20.89 19.83
N GLN A 753 6.62 -20.37 18.94
CA GLN A 753 7.68 -21.16 18.30
C GLN A 753 8.95 -21.36 19.16
N ASN A 754 9.18 -20.55 20.19
CA ASN A 754 10.38 -20.68 21.03
C ASN A 754 10.26 -21.91 21.96
N GLU A 755 11.19 -22.86 21.81
CA GLU A 755 11.29 -24.07 22.65
C GLU A 755 11.46 -23.76 24.14
N SER A 756 12.03 -22.60 24.47
CA SER A 756 12.20 -22.09 25.84
C SER A 756 10.89 -21.63 26.47
N TYR A 757 9.86 -21.30 25.68
CA TYR A 757 8.53 -21.05 26.21
C TYR A 757 7.86 -22.42 26.39
N SER A 758 7.52 -22.76 27.62
CA SER A 758 6.76 -23.97 27.94
C SER A 758 5.29 -23.84 27.51
N ASP A 759 4.60 -24.97 27.36
CA ASP A 759 3.21 -24.96 26.90
C ASP A 759 2.25 -24.34 27.93
N ASP A 760 2.59 -24.43 29.22
CA ASP A 760 1.93 -23.77 30.36
C ASP A 760 2.34 -22.29 30.57
N GLY A 761 3.33 -21.80 29.82
CA GLY A 761 3.82 -20.42 29.87
C GLY A 761 4.86 -20.09 30.96
N SER A 762 5.23 -21.03 31.83
CA SER A 762 6.24 -20.83 32.89
C SER A 762 7.67 -20.49 32.39
N GLY A 763 8.00 -20.83 31.13
CA GLY A 763 9.36 -20.83 30.58
C GLY A 763 10.12 -19.50 30.45
N PHE A 764 9.49 -18.33 30.65
CA PHE A 764 10.19 -17.02 30.68
C PHE A 764 10.50 -16.49 32.08
N GLY A 765 10.35 -17.33 33.11
CA GLY A 765 10.55 -16.95 34.51
C GLY A 765 9.36 -16.16 35.06
N THR A 766 9.00 -16.44 36.32
CA THR A 766 7.89 -15.79 37.02
C THR A 766 8.31 -14.55 37.81
N ALA A 767 9.62 -14.26 37.89
CA ALA A 767 10.16 -13.17 38.69
C ALA A 767 9.64 -11.79 38.24
N GLY A 768 8.93 -11.10 39.14
CA GLY A 768 8.38 -9.76 38.89
C GLY A 768 7.10 -9.72 38.05
N ARG A 769 6.49 -10.87 37.72
CA ARG A 769 5.27 -10.92 36.90
C ARG A 769 4.01 -10.73 37.75
N GLN A 770 3.09 -9.87 37.31
CA GLN A 770 1.85 -9.56 38.04
C GLN A 770 0.64 -10.43 37.65
N ARG A 771 0.70 -11.09 36.48
CA ARG A 771 -0.32 -12.03 35.99
C ARG A 771 0.31 -13.38 35.72
N GLU A 772 -0.50 -14.43 35.75
CA GLU A 772 -0.11 -15.76 35.27
C GLU A 772 0.24 -15.72 33.78
N ALA A 773 1.11 -16.63 33.36
CA ALA A 773 1.58 -16.68 31.98
C ALA A 773 0.49 -17.24 31.04
N PRO A 774 0.25 -16.63 29.87
CA PRO A 774 -0.68 -17.16 28.89
C PRO A 774 -0.12 -18.44 28.25
N THR A 775 -0.91 -19.51 28.22
CA THR A 775 -0.51 -20.80 27.64
C THR A 775 -0.36 -20.69 26.11
N LYS A 776 0.39 -21.60 25.47
CA LYS A 776 0.58 -21.55 24.01
C LYS A 776 -0.74 -21.59 23.23
N GLU A 777 -1.74 -22.37 23.65
CA GLU A 777 -3.04 -22.39 22.95
C GLU A 777 -3.85 -21.11 23.20
N GLN A 778 -3.69 -20.43 24.35
CA GLN A 778 -4.26 -19.09 24.55
C GLN A 778 -3.62 -18.07 23.60
N LEU A 779 -2.29 -18.07 23.44
CA LEU A 779 -1.57 -17.20 22.49
C LEU A 779 -1.99 -17.47 21.04
N ILE A 780 -2.06 -18.74 20.64
CA ILE A 780 -2.62 -19.18 19.35
C ILE A 780 -4.07 -18.68 19.19
N GLY A 781 -4.88 -18.76 20.26
CA GLY A 781 -6.24 -18.24 20.32
C GLY A 781 -6.34 -16.73 20.06
N MET A 782 -5.38 -15.93 20.55
CA MET A 782 -5.30 -14.50 20.26
C MET A 782 -4.94 -14.22 18.79
N ILE A 783 -4.02 -14.98 18.20
CA ILE A 783 -3.67 -14.88 16.77
C ILE A 783 -4.86 -15.26 15.88
N LYS A 784 -5.59 -16.35 16.21
CA LYS A 784 -6.85 -16.74 15.55
C LYS A 784 -7.89 -15.62 15.64
N ARG A 785 -8.07 -15.00 16.81
CA ARG A 785 -9.00 -13.87 17.00
C ARG A 785 -8.62 -12.66 16.15
N SER A 786 -7.32 -12.35 16.06
CA SER A 786 -6.79 -11.27 15.23
C SER A 786 -6.98 -11.53 13.72
N HIS A 787 -6.83 -12.78 13.28
CA HIS A 787 -7.21 -13.23 11.93
C HIS A 787 -8.69 -12.99 11.64
N ASP A 788 -9.58 -13.46 12.51
CA ASP A 788 -11.02 -13.40 12.28
C ASP A 788 -11.57 -11.96 12.32
N ILE A 789 -11.00 -11.11 13.19
CA ILE A 789 -11.24 -9.66 13.17
C ILE A 789 -10.78 -9.07 11.82
N SER A 790 -9.57 -9.41 11.37
CA SER A 790 -9.03 -8.92 10.10
C SER A 790 -9.90 -9.33 8.90
N CYS A 791 -10.34 -10.60 8.84
CA CYS A 791 -11.26 -11.08 7.81
C CYS A 791 -12.60 -10.31 7.84
N ARG A 792 -13.17 -10.05 9.01
CA ARG A 792 -14.47 -9.33 9.14
C ARG A 792 -14.37 -7.84 8.82
N VAL A 793 -13.29 -7.17 9.20
CA VAL A 793 -13.11 -5.73 8.95
C VAL A 793 -12.68 -5.47 7.50
N PHE A 794 -11.88 -6.37 6.89
CA PHE A 794 -11.26 -6.14 5.59
C PHE A 794 -11.94 -6.87 4.41
N ASP A 795 -13.05 -7.58 4.61
CA ASP A 795 -13.79 -8.28 3.54
C ASP A 795 -14.17 -7.38 2.34
N LYS A 796 -14.38 -6.08 2.60
CA LYS A 796 -14.70 -5.04 1.59
C LYS A 796 -13.48 -4.22 1.10
N LEU A 797 -12.27 -4.55 1.56
CA LEU A 797 -11.03 -3.79 1.35
C LEU A 797 -9.90 -4.74 0.88
N PRO A 798 -9.81 -5.06 -0.43
CA PRO A 798 -8.89 -6.08 -0.94
C PRO A 798 -7.42 -5.81 -0.58
N ASP A 799 -7.00 -4.55 -0.60
CA ASP A 799 -5.66 -4.07 -0.25
C ASP A 799 -5.25 -4.48 1.18
N LEU A 800 -6.22 -4.57 2.10
CA LEU A 800 -6.00 -4.97 3.50
C LEU A 800 -6.08 -6.49 3.72
N ARG A 801 -6.51 -7.27 2.72
CA ARG A 801 -6.56 -8.75 2.79
C ARG A 801 -5.19 -9.36 3.08
N LYS A 802 -4.10 -8.71 2.63
CA LYS A 802 -2.70 -9.09 2.93
C LYS A 802 -2.44 -9.27 4.43
N THR A 803 -3.13 -8.50 5.28
CA THR A 803 -3.09 -8.63 6.75
C THR A 803 -3.62 -10.00 7.21
N ALA A 804 -4.80 -10.37 6.72
CA ALA A 804 -5.43 -11.66 7.03
C ALA A 804 -4.64 -12.84 6.42
N ASP A 805 -4.17 -12.72 5.18
CA ASP A 805 -3.35 -13.74 4.52
C ASP A 805 -2.02 -13.99 5.28
N THR A 806 -1.41 -12.95 5.87
CA THR A 806 -0.20 -13.07 6.71
C THR A 806 -0.50 -13.80 8.02
N LEU A 807 -1.61 -13.46 8.70
CA LEU A 807 -2.07 -14.15 9.92
C LEU A 807 -2.40 -15.62 9.63
N ALA A 808 -3.06 -15.92 8.51
CA ALA A 808 -3.35 -17.27 8.07
C ALA A 808 -2.09 -18.08 7.75
N ALA A 809 -1.05 -17.45 7.19
CA ALA A 809 0.24 -18.08 6.94
C ALA A 809 0.96 -18.46 8.24
N MET A 810 0.99 -17.56 9.23
CA MET A 810 1.54 -17.85 10.56
C MET A 810 0.78 -19.00 11.25
N LEU A 811 -0.56 -18.96 11.25
CA LEU A 811 -1.39 -20.02 11.82
C LEU A 811 -1.19 -21.38 11.12
N ALA A 812 -0.97 -21.39 9.80
CA ALA A 812 -0.60 -22.60 9.06
C ALA A 812 0.79 -23.12 9.44
N LYS A 813 1.79 -22.26 9.67
CA LYS A 813 3.13 -22.66 10.16
C LYS A 813 3.07 -23.21 11.60
N LEU A 814 2.10 -22.77 12.42
CA LEU A 814 1.81 -23.34 13.74
C LEU A 814 0.94 -24.62 13.70
N GLY A 815 0.69 -25.21 12.53
CA GLY A 815 -0.13 -26.43 12.40
C GLY A 815 -1.62 -26.24 12.68
N ARG A 816 -2.10 -24.99 12.73
CA ARG A 816 -3.50 -24.61 12.96
C ARG A 816 -4.06 -23.83 11.74
N PRO A 817 -4.06 -24.40 10.52
CA PRO A 817 -4.51 -23.70 9.32
C PRO A 817 -5.97 -23.24 9.43
N VAL A 818 -6.23 -22.04 8.93
CA VAL A 818 -7.55 -21.39 8.89
C VAL A 818 -7.96 -21.08 7.45
N ASP A 819 -9.26 -21.07 7.17
CA ASP A 819 -9.79 -20.70 5.86
C ASP A 819 -9.60 -19.21 5.57
N ARG A 820 -9.20 -18.87 4.34
CA ARG A 820 -9.02 -17.49 3.86
C ARG A 820 -10.34 -16.77 3.52
N SER A 821 -11.42 -17.20 4.15
CA SER A 821 -12.80 -16.75 3.94
C SER A 821 -13.35 -16.27 5.28
N PRO A 822 -14.18 -15.21 5.33
CA PRO A 822 -14.89 -14.89 6.56
C PRO A 822 -15.71 -16.11 7.02
N PRO A 823 -15.65 -16.53 8.29
CA PRO A 823 -16.43 -17.67 8.78
C PRO A 823 -17.91 -17.39 8.56
N ALA A 824 -18.61 -18.34 7.94
CA ALA A 824 -19.97 -18.15 7.47
C ALA A 824 -20.88 -17.66 8.60
N SER A 825 -21.47 -16.47 8.43
CA SER A 825 -22.31 -15.85 9.45
C SER A 825 -23.48 -16.77 9.79
N SER A 826 -23.58 -17.19 11.05
CA SER A 826 -24.82 -17.67 11.63
C SER A 826 -25.84 -16.53 11.57
N ARG A 827 -26.65 -16.51 10.51
CA ARG A 827 -27.80 -15.62 10.41
C ARG A 827 -28.74 -15.94 11.56
N THR A 828 -28.70 -15.15 12.62
CA THR A 828 -29.83 -14.97 13.53
C THR A 828 -31.00 -14.48 12.69
N GLN A 829 -31.85 -15.41 12.26
CA GLN A 829 -33.10 -15.09 11.60
C GLN A 829 -34.01 -14.44 12.64
N TYR A 830 -34.05 -13.10 12.66
CA TYR A 830 -35.21 -12.41 13.18
C TYR A 830 -36.44 -12.93 12.42
N PRO A 831 -37.48 -13.42 13.10
CA PRO A 831 -38.66 -13.96 12.42
C PRO A 831 -39.32 -12.84 11.62
N PRO A 832 -39.67 -13.05 10.34
CA PRO A 832 -40.32 -12.03 9.54
C PRO A 832 -41.70 -11.72 10.14
N SER A 833 -41.90 -10.47 10.55
CA SER A 833 -43.22 -9.97 10.96
C SER A 833 -44.23 -10.20 9.84
N GLY A 834 -45.27 -10.99 10.10
CA GLY A 834 -46.21 -11.43 9.08
C GLY A 834 -46.88 -10.28 8.35
N ARG A 835 -46.78 -10.29 7.00
CA ARG A 835 -47.68 -9.53 6.13
C ARG A 835 -48.68 -10.50 5.51
N ASP A 836 -49.83 -10.63 6.16
CA ASP A 836 -50.96 -11.37 5.58
C ASP A 836 -51.33 -10.80 4.21
N SER A 837 -51.69 -11.70 3.30
CA SER A 837 -51.87 -11.39 1.88
C SER A 837 -53.25 -11.82 1.42
N SER A 838 -54.19 -10.87 1.38
CA SER A 838 -55.53 -11.07 0.81
C SER A 838 -55.85 -10.05 -0.27
N ARG A 839 -55.88 -10.51 -1.53
CA ARG A 839 -56.72 -9.95 -2.59
C ARG A 839 -58.13 -10.58 -2.42
N SER A 840 -59.26 -10.07 -2.92
CA SER A 840 -59.48 -9.19 -4.08
C SER A 840 -60.91 -8.56 -4.13
N ALA A 841 -61.01 -7.42 -4.82
CA ALA A 841 -62.10 -7.00 -5.75
C ALA A 841 -63.40 -6.30 -5.27
N SER A 842 -63.89 -5.44 -6.18
CA SER A 842 -65.28 -5.03 -6.50
C SER A 842 -66.15 -4.21 -5.50
N SER A 843 -66.12 -2.88 -5.69
CA SER A 843 -67.25 -1.98 -6.00
C SER A 843 -68.64 -2.17 -5.35
N ASN A 844 -69.13 -1.16 -4.61
CA ASN A 844 -70.11 -0.18 -5.14
C ASN A 844 -70.40 1.00 -4.18
N ALA A 845 -71.16 1.99 -4.66
CA ALA A 845 -71.32 3.33 -4.08
C ALA A 845 -72.29 3.46 -2.90
N ALA A 846 -72.10 4.51 -2.08
CA ALA A 846 -73.16 5.39 -1.57
C ALA A 846 -72.59 6.75 -1.10
N SER A 847 -73.36 7.83 -1.25
CA SER A 847 -72.91 9.23 -1.09
C SER A 847 -73.03 9.79 0.33
N SER A 848 -72.12 10.70 0.71
CA SER A 848 -72.45 11.87 1.56
C SER A 848 -71.50 13.05 1.36
N LEU A 849 -72.12 14.18 1.01
CA LEU A 849 -71.73 15.59 1.07
C LEU A 849 -70.82 16.00 2.27
N ALA A 850 -70.06 17.11 2.24
CA ALA A 850 -70.07 18.27 1.33
C ALA A 850 -68.65 18.89 1.09
N VAL A 851 -68.58 19.92 0.24
CA VAL A 851 -67.37 20.66 -0.17
C VAL A 851 -67.37 22.10 0.39
N GLY A 852 -66.20 22.66 0.69
CA GLY A 852 -66.00 24.10 0.95
C GLY A 852 -64.56 24.52 0.68
N TYR A 853 -64.34 25.65 0.00
CA TYR A 853 -63.03 26.11 -0.50
C TYR A 853 -62.94 27.66 -0.45
N ALA A 854 -61.72 28.19 -0.60
CA ALA A 854 -61.36 29.56 -1.00
C ALA A 854 -61.42 30.75 0.02
N SER A 855 -60.22 31.19 0.42
CA SER A 855 -59.55 32.46 0.05
C SER A 855 -60.10 33.89 0.38
N ASP A 856 -59.13 34.73 0.79
CA ASP A 856 -58.90 36.17 0.46
C ASP A 856 -59.45 37.37 1.30
N VAL A 857 -58.48 38.08 1.94
CA VAL A 857 -58.17 39.55 2.14
C VAL A 857 -59.19 40.67 1.77
N PRO A 858 -59.07 41.96 2.23
CA PRO A 858 -57.86 42.73 2.64
C PRO A 858 -57.97 43.79 3.80
N ASN A 859 -56.91 44.61 3.94
CA ASN A 859 -56.83 45.97 4.55
C ASN A 859 -56.84 46.13 6.10
N SER A 860 -56.19 47.15 6.71
CA SER A 860 -55.17 48.13 6.22
C SER A 860 -54.48 48.92 7.37
N SER A 861 -53.20 49.30 7.17
CA SER A 861 -52.47 50.49 7.72
C SER A 861 -52.49 50.82 9.24
N GLY A 862 -51.31 50.94 9.87
CA GLY A 862 -51.21 51.48 11.24
C GLY A 862 -49.80 51.67 11.86
N PHE A 863 -49.10 52.75 11.46
CA PHE A 863 -47.99 53.42 12.19
C PHE A 863 -46.62 52.72 12.40
N GLU A 864 -45.66 53.52 12.87
CA GLU A 864 -44.20 53.42 12.69
C GLU A 864 -43.42 53.42 14.02
N ASP A 865 -42.08 53.47 13.92
CA ASP A 865 -41.07 53.83 14.94
C ASP A 865 -40.75 52.85 16.11
N SER A 866 -39.57 52.87 16.74
CA SER A 866 -38.18 53.17 16.31
C SER A 866 -37.19 53.04 17.51
N ILE A 867 -35.87 52.99 17.23
CA ILE A 867 -34.76 53.50 18.08
C ILE A 867 -34.25 52.68 19.32
N LEU A 868 -32.97 52.25 19.18
CA LEU A 868 -31.84 52.15 20.14
C LEU A 868 -31.84 51.30 21.45
N SER A 869 -30.92 50.29 21.43
CA SER A 869 -29.86 49.95 22.41
C SER A 869 -30.14 49.69 23.90
N SER A 870 -29.65 48.54 24.41
CA SER A 870 -28.41 48.47 25.24
C SER A 870 -28.07 47.04 25.75
N VAL A 871 -26.81 46.88 26.20
CA VAL A 871 -26.12 45.68 26.76
C VAL A 871 -25.57 46.13 28.14
N PRO A 872 -25.51 45.34 29.26
CA PRO A 872 -24.84 44.03 29.40
C PRO A 872 -25.46 42.99 30.40
N THR A 873 -24.69 41.93 30.69
CA THR A 873 -24.85 40.78 31.64
C THR A 873 -24.20 41.10 33.04
N PRO A 874 -23.75 40.19 33.97
CA PRO A 874 -23.86 38.70 34.16
C PRO A 874 -24.07 38.18 35.65
N PHE A 875 -23.93 36.84 35.88
CA PHE A 875 -23.61 36.09 37.16
C PHE A 875 -24.70 35.89 38.27
N PRO A 876 -24.52 35.03 39.33
CA PRO A 876 -23.45 34.07 39.74
C PRO A 876 -23.89 32.61 40.17
N LEU A 877 -23.01 31.85 40.87
CA LEU A 877 -23.06 30.42 41.31
C LEU A 877 -23.56 30.17 42.78
N GLY A 878 -23.85 28.89 43.12
CA GLY A 878 -23.80 28.26 44.47
C GLY A 878 -23.73 26.70 44.35
N GLN A 879 -22.86 25.94 45.03
CA GLN A 879 -22.79 25.53 46.47
C GLN A 879 -23.79 24.40 46.87
N VAL A 880 -23.47 23.33 47.65
CA VAL A 880 -22.22 22.95 48.39
C VAL A 880 -21.92 21.40 48.37
N ALA A 881 -21.74 20.69 49.51
CA ALA A 881 -21.22 19.30 49.63
C ALA A 881 -21.94 18.44 50.73
N GLY A 882 -21.71 17.11 50.83
CA GLY A 882 -22.06 16.32 52.03
C GLY A 882 -22.17 14.77 52.01
N THR A 883 -21.07 14.05 52.31
CA THR A 883 -20.94 12.86 53.22
C THR A 883 -21.76 11.52 53.15
N THR A 884 -21.01 10.42 53.39
CA THR A 884 -21.32 9.14 54.14
C THR A 884 -22.25 8.01 53.63
N ALA A 885 -21.60 6.93 53.16
CA ALA A 885 -21.48 5.57 53.78
C ALA A 885 -22.62 4.49 53.84
N ASP A 886 -22.16 3.24 53.67
CA ASP A 886 -22.60 1.92 54.17
C ASP A 886 -23.89 1.16 53.71
N ALA A 887 -23.64 0.16 52.84
CA ALA A 887 -23.89 -1.30 52.99
C ALA A 887 -25.30 -1.90 53.34
N GLY A 888 -25.67 -3.00 52.64
CA GLY A 888 -26.58 -4.02 53.24
C GLY A 888 -27.44 -4.95 52.36
N THR A 889 -26.85 -6.01 51.80
CA THR A 889 -27.38 -7.40 51.84
C THR A 889 -28.79 -7.79 51.28
N VAL A 890 -28.75 -8.50 50.14
CA VAL A 890 -29.47 -9.78 49.80
C VAL A 890 -30.93 -10.01 50.23
N LEU A 891 -31.79 -10.29 49.23
CA LEU A 891 -32.80 -11.36 49.32
C LEU A 891 -32.92 -12.16 48.00
N SER A 892 -33.78 -13.19 47.96
CA SER A 892 -33.54 -14.44 47.19
C SER A 892 -34.80 -15.23 46.76
N ASN A 893 -34.58 -16.20 45.86
CA ASN A 893 -35.47 -17.33 45.47
C ASN A 893 -36.67 -17.00 44.54
N GLY A 894 -37.16 -17.94 43.71
CA GLY A 894 -36.78 -19.35 43.57
C GLY A 894 -37.28 -20.06 42.29
N HIS A 895 -36.95 -21.36 42.17
CA HIS A 895 -37.14 -22.21 40.97
C HIS A 895 -38.53 -22.87 40.81
N VAL A 896 -38.87 -23.22 39.56
CA VAL A 896 -39.61 -24.44 39.17
C VAL A 896 -38.91 -25.06 37.93
N SER A 897 -39.01 -26.37 37.69
CA SER A 897 -38.03 -27.12 36.87
C SER A 897 -38.62 -28.14 35.87
N ALA A 898 -37.87 -28.38 34.77
CA ALA A 898 -37.80 -29.63 33.98
C ALA A 898 -39.03 -30.03 33.12
N PRO A 899 -38.93 -30.93 32.10
CA PRO A 899 -37.84 -31.86 31.79
C PRO A 899 -37.23 -31.79 30.36
N MET A 900 -36.34 -32.75 30.06
CA MET A 900 -35.37 -32.77 28.96
C MET A 900 -35.86 -33.45 27.67
N MET A 901 -35.22 -33.12 26.53
CA MET A 901 -34.69 -34.14 25.60
C MET A 901 -33.32 -33.72 25.06
N ASN A 902 -32.40 -34.68 24.92
CA ASN A 902 -31.03 -34.46 24.41
C ASN A 902 -30.94 -34.71 22.90
N ASN A 903 -30.09 -33.94 22.19
CA ASN A 903 -28.94 -34.53 21.49
C ASN A 903 -27.96 -33.49 20.89
N LEU A 904 -26.75 -33.48 21.44
CA LEU A 904 -25.44 -33.35 20.77
C LEU A 904 -25.29 -32.39 19.56
N ASN A 905 -24.73 -31.21 19.85
CA ASN A 905 -23.35 -30.90 19.43
C ASN A 905 -22.80 -29.73 20.24
N GLN A 906 -21.96 -30.01 21.23
CA GLN A 906 -21.29 -28.97 22.03
C GLN A 906 -20.10 -28.39 21.24
N PHE A 907 -20.20 -27.11 20.88
CA PHE A 907 -19.02 -26.27 20.69
C PHE A 907 -18.63 -25.69 22.05
N ASP A 908 -17.38 -25.87 22.46
CA ASP A 908 -16.88 -25.25 23.67
C ASP A 908 -16.69 -23.73 23.46
N MET A 909 -17.28 -22.96 24.37
CA MET A 909 -17.24 -21.49 24.39
C MET A 909 -16.32 -20.94 25.49
N SER A 910 -15.60 -21.79 26.23
CA SER A 910 -14.66 -21.42 27.30
C SER A 910 -13.71 -20.27 26.92
N TRP A 911 -13.21 -20.27 25.68
CA TRP A 911 -12.31 -19.25 25.15
C TRP A 911 -12.95 -17.85 24.96
N MET A 912 -14.28 -17.73 24.88
CA MET A 912 -14.96 -16.44 24.79
C MET A 912 -14.99 -15.68 26.12
N LEU A 913 -14.88 -16.37 27.27
CA LEU A 913 -14.85 -15.76 28.61
C LEU A 913 -13.53 -15.05 28.93
N SER A 914 -12.58 -15.01 27.99
CA SER A 914 -11.25 -14.38 28.16
C SER A 914 -11.25 -12.85 28.14
N VAL A 915 -12.41 -12.19 28.24
CA VAL A 915 -12.51 -10.72 28.41
C VAL A 915 -12.21 -10.33 29.86
N ASP A 916 -12.67 -11.13 30.82
CA ASP A 916 -12.63 -10.83 32.26
C ASP A 916 -11.20 -10.84 32.85
N ASN A 917 -10.23 -11.40 32.14
CA ASN A 917 -8.81 -11.41 32.51
C ASN A 917 -8.03 -10.17 32.02
N VAL A 918 -8.68 -9.24 31.30
CA VAL A 918 -8.11 -7.90 31.09
C VAL A 918 -8.50 -7.03 32.28
N ASP A 919 -7.69 -7.06 33.33
CA ASP A 919 -7.81 -6.08 34.43
C ASP A 919 -7.42 -4.69 33.89
N TRP A 920 -8.44 -3.92 33.50
CA TRP A 920 -8.34 -2.55 32.97
C TRP A 920 -7.90 -1.51 34.02
N THR A 921 -7.90 -1.87 35.31
CA THR A 921 -7.66 -0.91 36.40
C THR A 921 -6.18 -0.79 36.77
N ARG A 922 -5.41 -1.87 36.60
CA ARG A 922 -4.05 -2.02 37.17
C ARG A 922 -2.88 -1.44 36.38
N ASP A 923 -3.08 -0.97 35.16
CA ASP A 923 -2.07 -0.11 34.51
C ASP A 923 -1.95 1.25 35.23
N THR A 924 -2.87 1.57 36.15
CA THR A 924 -2.61 2.55 37.21
C THR A 924 -1.86 1.88 38.38
N LEU A 925 -0.53 1.99 38.38
CA LEU A 925 0.29 1.49 39.49
C LEU A 925 0.03 2.28 40.77
N THR A 926 -0.27 1.55 41.85
CA THR A 926 -0.48 2.12 43.18
C THR A 926 0.75 2.88 43.67
N LEU A 927 0.59 4.16 44.00
CA LEU A 927 1.60 4.92 44.73
C LEU A 927 1.94 4.20 46.05
N PRO A 928 3.22 3.93 46.35
CA PRO A 928 3.60 3.48 47.68
C PRO A 928 3.34 4.60 48.67
N SER A 929 2.52 4.34 49.70
CA SER A 929 2.34 5.30 50.79
C SER A 929 3.67 5.53 51.51
N PRO A 930 4.08 6.79 51.75
CA PRO A 930 5.27 7.05 52.54
C PRO A 930 5.03 6.57 53.96
N LYS A 931 5.88 5.66 54.44
CA LYS A 931 5.95 5.34 55.85
C LYS A 931 6.50 6.54 56.60
N MET A 932 5.78 6.97 57.63
CA MET A 932 6.38 7.66 58.79
C MET A 932 7.04 6.62 59.70
#